data_AF-A0AAD7K8G4-F1
#
_entry.id   AF-A0AAD7K8G4-F1
#
_cell.length_a   1.000
_cell.length_b   1.000
_cell.length_c   1.000
_cell.angle_alpha   90.00
_cell.angle_beta   90.00
_cell.angle_gamma   90.00
#
_symmetry.space_group_name_H-M   'P 1'
#
loop_
_entity.id
_entity.type
_entity.pdbx_description
1 polymer ?
#
loop_
_entity_poly.entity_id
_entity_poly.type
_entity_poly.pdbx_seq_one_letter_code
_entity_poly.pdbx_strand_id
1 'polypeptide(L)'
;MDPHIDSLYYSWDSASGLNGYQDDVVIAVMGSTGTGKSSFVKFITGNSSIVVGNGLESETIDVQTFRVRDPASGRKLTIVDTPGFDDSRAGITDTEVLKKIADFLVEEYDSDRKLNGLVYLQRISDPRFGGQAGRNLKMFRKLCGSDSFKNVVVLTTFWDRLADEQQGSRREKELKSKFFKDLVDGGAHFMRHDRTIDSVRKVLGHIFALIPTNVQIQEEICLDGKSLEDTAAGSVRREEVEQIMARHEKEVTGIRAEMETIKRSNEKARRELEEERDKLQQELVRWQSEISVLKKGLDDEKKWREQLQAEVVKELKRQEESRKNDAKIKVMDNPPDGHSAQPVFRGTKDSNLYKFAHSERYPPHLKHIPWKYQTNIFHIFDALALIQTKALLIGGQSMICQPLMRRRAHLHTASAMQDLVTRNHDLHKKSQRKGLRDMYFKPNIGHRDDWYTDAVFGQQQFTGTNPSTITLAPPRWIHEFGTASCIQHRADIMQLLTDDPQNFFVQDCSDFRSIMGVSSSAEFASEARYGCSSVALFHLEPQGTLHPLAITLDYKANMEDSVTIFNRRVTSTTPGDESEDWPWRYAKMSAQVSDWLRHEVAVHLVNTHLVEEVIIVAAHRTFEPYHIVFQLLEPHWSTTLVLNKSARETLVPKVIIGMTGFTASQTYAFLKDAYKKFEWTDSYVPNDLRRRGFPIEDLNKSKYHNYGYARNIAGMWEILRKFVSTVLAEKYVGDAHVANDRFIAALGEEIRSHTKGQLVSFPHIKTLDELIDFVTMCIHIASPQHTAVNYLQQYYQTFVPNKPSALYTRLPRSLAELQNLTEKDVLSALPIHKPRDWLLMAQVPFLLSSEVSEGNTIFHYATTTSQSSSTPEVIRRAAGVLKDDLEAFARTVSKYSQELDDEQTPYLVLDPSRSAISILI
;
A
#
# COMPACT_ATOMS: atom_id res chain seq x y z
N MET A 1 -89.65 3.96 1.93
CA MET A 1 -90.11 5.33 1.68
C MET A 1 -89.13 5.95 0.71
N ASP A 2 -89.63 6.45 -0.41
CA ASP A 2 -88.95 7.38 -1.31
C ASP A 2 -88.93 8.80 -0.66
N PRO A 3 -88.27 9.86 -1.18
CA PRO A 3 -87.74 10.06 -2.55
C PRO A 3 -86.28 10.64 -2.57
N HIS A 4 -85.67 11.20 -3.65
CA HIS A 4 -86.17 11.77 -4.91
C HIS A 4 -85.10 11.96 -6.01
N ILE A 5 -85.55 12.07 -7.28
CA ILE A 5 -84.96 12.77 -8.46
C ILE A 5 -84.13 11.94 -9.47
N ASP A 6 -84.53 12.08 -10.75
CA ASP A 6 -84.02 11.45 -11.97
C ASP A 6 -82.91 12.26 -12.70
N SER A 7 -82.24 11.61 -13.67
CA SER A 7 -81.99 12.18 -15.02
C SER A 7 -81.71 11.08 -16.05
N LEU A 8 -81.67 11.44 -17.34
CA LEU A 8 -81.94 10.53 -18.49
C LEU A 8 -80.70 10.07 -19.29
N TYR A 9 -80.91 9.05 -20.14
CA TYR A 9 -79.94 8.39 -21.02
C TYR A 9 -79.85 9.01 -22.45
N TYR A 10 -78.82 8.60 -23.22
CA TYR A 10 -78.54 8.86 -24.65
C TYR A 10 -78.01 10.29 -24.99
N SER A 11 -77.18 10.54 -26.03
CA SER A 11 -76.74 9.69 -27.16
C SER A 11 -75.43 10.15 -27.88
N TRP A 12 -74.64 9.19 -28.41
CA TRP A 12 -73.78 9.23 -29.62
C TRP A 12 -72.52 10.13 -29.76
N ASP A 13 -71.61 9.67 -30.64
CA ASP A 13 -70.26 10.19 -30.93
C ASP A 13 -70.20 11.47 -31.79
N SER A 14 -69.13 12.26 -31.61
CA SER A 14 -68.04 12.40 -32.60
C SER A 14 -67.09 13.59 -32.33
N ALA A 15 -65.77 13.34 -32.32
CA ALA A 15 -64.70 14.28 -32.73
C ALA A 15 -63.31 13.67 -32.43
N SER A 16 -62.47 13.51 -33.46
CA SER A 16 -61.10 13.01 -33.36
C SER A 16 -60.11 14.06 -32.82
N GLY A 17 -59.23 13.69 -31.88
CA GLY A 17 -58.06 14.51 -31.56
C GLY A 17 -57.22 14.05 -30.36
N LEU A 18 -55.97 13.64 -30.62
CA LEU A 18 -54.82 13.62 -29.69
C LEU A 18 -54.98 12.90 -28.33
N ASN A 19 -54.42 11.68 -28.23
CA ASN A 19 -53.17 11.47 -27.48
C ASN A 19 -52.75 9.99 -27.47
N GLY A 20 -51.81 9.63 -28.33
CA GLY A 20 -51.03 8.40 -28.19
C GLY A 20 -49.66 8.71 -27.58
N TYR A 21 -49.51 8.51 -26.28
CA TYR A 21 -48.22 8.42 -25.58
C TYR A 21 -48.33 7.30 -24.52
N GLN A 22 -47.28 6.50 -24.37
CA GLN A 22 -47.39 5.12 -23.89
C GLN A 22 -47.35 4.97 -22.35
N ASP A 23 -47.97 3.90 -21.82
CA ASP A 23 -48.11 3.59 -20.38
C ASP A 23 -46.81 3.20 -19.64
N ASP A 24 -45.65 3.24 -20.31
CA ASP A 24 -44.36 2.77 -19.80
C ASP A 24 -43.61 3.90 -19.08
N VAL A 25 -43.34 3.73 -17.78
CA VAL A 25 -42.50 4.61 -16.95
C VAL A 25 -41.08 4.04 -16.89
N VAL A 26 -40.05 4.88 -17.01
CA VAL A 26 -38.63 4.46 -16.86
C VAL A 26 -37.93 5.22 -15.73
N ILE A 27 -37.27 4.49 -14.82
CA ILE A 27 -36.55 5.03 -13.66
C ILE A 27 -35.14 4.44 -13.61
N ALA A 28 -34.12 5.28 -13.46
CA ALA A 28 -32.75 4.85 -13.19
C ALA A 28 -32.35 5.06 -11.72
N VAL A 29 -31.71 4.06 -11.12
CA VAL A 29 -31.32 4.04 -9.69
C VAL A 29 -29.80 4.11 -9.59
N MET A 30 -29.29 5.20 -9.03
CA MET A 30 -27.87 5.58 -9.03
C MET A 30 -27.35 5.93 -7.64
N GLY A 31 -26.02 6.08 -7.53
CA GLY A 31 -25.31 6.43 -6.29
C GLY A 31 -24.22 5.41 -5.94
N SER A 32 -23.51 5.68 -4.84
CA SER A 32 -22.37 4.85 -4.39
C SER A 32 -22.72 3.38 -4.11
N THR A 33 -21.69 2.54 -4.01
CA THR A 33 -21.72 1.17 -3.51
C THR A 33 -22.27 1.15 -2.07
N GLY A 34 -23.10 0.15 -1.75
CA GLY A 34 -23.68 0.01 -0.42
C GLY A 34 -24.71 1.08 0.01
N THR A 35 -25.16 1.99 -0.86
CA THR A 35 -26.23 2.98 -0.52
C THR A 35 -27.64 2.40 -0.52
N GLY A 36 -27.80 1.14 -0.96
CA GLY A 36 -29.06 0.39 -0.91
C GLY A 36 -29.80 0.23 -2.24
N LYS A 37 -29.16 0.51 -3.39
CA LYS A 37 -29.77 0.51 -4.75
C LYS A 37 -30.58 -0.76 -5.04
N SER A 38 -29.94 -1.91 -5.09
CA SER A 38 -30.58 -3.21 -5.38
C SER A 38 -31.60 -3.62 -4.31
N SER A 39 -31.45 -3.15 -3.05
CA SER A 39 -32.47 -3.32 -2.00
C SER A 39 -33.75 -2.52 -2.30
N PHE A 40 -33.61 -1.27 -2.77
CA PHE A 40 -34.74 -0.43 -3.15
C PHE A 40 -35.44 -0.99 -4.40
N VAL A 41 -34.68 -1.47 -5.39
CA VAL A 41 -35.22 -2.18 -6.57
C VAL A 41 -35.94 -3.47 -6.16
N LYS A 42 -35.42 -4.23 -5.19
CA LYS A 42 -36.10 -5.41 -4.62
C LYS A 42 -37.44 -5.07 -3.94
N PHE A 43 -37.50 -3.97 -3.19
CA PHE A 43 -38.77 -3.51 -2.58
C PHE A 43 -39.81 -3.05 -3.61
N ILE A 44 -39.40 -2.45 -4.74
CA ILE A 44 -40.33 -2.08 -5.81
C ILE A 44 -40.83 -3.32 -6.57
N THR A 45 -39.91 -4.21 -6.94
CA THR A 45 -40.21 -5.33 -7.85
C THR A 45 -40.86 -6.52 -7.15
N GLY A 46 -40.68 -6.67 -5.83
CA GLY A 46 -41.05 -7.87 -5.09
C GLY A 46 -40.25 -9.12 -5.47
N ASN A 47 -39.25 -9.00 -6.36
CA ASN A 47 -38.57 -10.14 -6.94
C ASN A 47 -37.55 -10.74 -5.96
N SER A 48 -37.80 -11.97 -5.52
CA SER A 48 -36.92 -12.72 -4.61
C SER A 48 -35.54 -12.99 -5.20
N SER A 49 -35.39 -13.11 -6.53
CA SER A 49 -34.12 -13.43 -7.20
C SER A 49 -33.12 -12.27 -7.29
N ILE A 50 -33.53 -11.03 -6.97
CA ILE A 50 -32.58 -9.92 -6.84
C ILE A 50 -31.72 -10.17 -5.60
N VAL A 51 -30.43 -10.41 -5.80
CA VAL A 51 -29.48 -10.51 -4.68
C VAL A 51 -29.32 -9.12 -4.06
N VAL A 52 -29.21 -9.07 -2.73
CA VAL A 52 -29.04 -7.82 -1.98
C VAL A 52 -27.95 -8.06 -0.95
N GLY A 53 -26.73 -7.71 -1.35
CA GLY A 53 -25.52 -7.93 -0.57
C GLY A 53 -25.58 -7.29 0.81
N ASN A 54 -25.34 -8.12 1.82
CA ASN A 54 -25.03 -7.69 3.18
C ASN A 54 -23.51 -7.57 3.43
N GLY A 55 -22.69 -7.87 2.42
CA GLY A 55 -21.22 -7.77 2.46
C GLY A 55 -20.68 -6.39 2.09
N LEU A 56 -19.37 -6.31 1.92
CA LEU A 56 -18.63 -5.06 1.62
C LEU A 56 -18.39 -4.81 0.12
N GLU A 57 -18.62 -5.81 -0.74
CA GLU A 57 -18.40 -5.74 -2.18
C GLU A 57 -19.66 -5.32 -2.97
N SER A 58 -19.44 -4.79 -4.18
CA SER A 58 -20.49 -4.45 -5.13
C SER A 58 -20.96 -5.71 -5.87
N GLU A 59 -22.22 -6.11 -5.74
CA GLU A 59 -22.77 -7.29 -6.44
C GLU A 59 -23.15 -6.98 -7.91
N THR A 60 -23.71 -5.81 -8.18
CA THR A 60 -24.16 -5.39 -9.53
C THR A 60 -22.96 -5.13 -10.45
N ILE A 61 -22.62 -6.08 -11.33
CA ILE A 61 -21.47 -5.98 -12.27
C ILE A 61 -21.80 -5.12 -13.50
N ASP A 62 -23.02 -5.24 -14.00
CA ASP A 62 -23.54 -4.63 -15.21
C ASP A 62 -24.89 -3.96 -14.93
N VAL A 63 -25.35 -3.09 -15.83
CA VAL A 63 -26.65 -2.44 -15.69
C VAL A 63 -27.77 -3.48 -15.84
N GLN A 64 -28.73 -3.51 -14.91
CA GLN A 64 -29.82 -4.50 -14.89
C GLN A 64 -31.19 -3.82 -14.98
N THR A 65 -31.98 -4.22 -15.98
CA THR A 65 -33.29 -3.64 -16.27
C THR A 65 -34.42 -4.57 -15.86
N PHE A 66 -35.19 -4.17 -14.85
CA PHE A 66 -36.35 -4.89 -14.32
C PHE A 66 -37.64 -4.25 -14.81
N ARG A 67 -38.57 -5.05 -15.36
CA ARG A 67 -39.88 -4.58 -15.83
C ARG A 67 -40.99 -5.19 -14.97
N VAL A 68 -41.78 -4.35 -14.31
CA VAL A 68 -42.91 -4.73 -13.45
C VAL A 68 -44.15 -3.88 -13.78
N ARG A 69 -45.33 -4.31 -13.34
CA ARG A 69 -46.53 -3.47 -13.32
C ARG A 69 -46.77 -3.02 -11.89
N ASP A 70 -46.86 -1.71 -11.66
CA ASP A 70 -47.12 -1.19 -10.32
C ASP A 70 -48.55 -1.55 -9.86
N PRO A 71 -48.73 -2.22 -8.71
CA PRO A 71 -50.05 -2.62 -8.22
C PRO A 71 -50.98 -1.46 -7.84
N ALA A 72 -50.46 -0.25 -7.60
CA ALA A 72 -51.26 0.89 -7.14
C ALA A 72 -51.82 1.76 -8.29
N SER A 73 -51.02 2.02 -9.32
CA SER A 73 -51.39 2.82 -10.50
C SER A 73 -51.73 1.98 -11.73
N GLY A 74 -51.41 0.69 -11.73
CA GLY A 74 -51.58 -0.20 -12.89
C GLY A 74 -50.61 0.07 -14.05
N ARG A 75 -49.77 1.11 -13.98
CA ARG A 75 -48.79 1.48 -15.03
C ARG A 75 -47.67 0.46 -15.12
N LYS A 76 -47.03 0.36 -16.28
CA LYS A 76 -45.79 -0.41 -16.43
C LYS A 76 -44.63 0.43 -15.95
N LEU A 77 -43.70 -0.19 -15.24
CA LEU A 77 -42.53 0.44 -14.66
C LEU A 77 -41.28 -0.36 -15.02
N THR A 78 -40.36 0.30 -15.72
CA THR A 78 -39.01 -0.17 -16.05
C THR A 78 -38.04 0.49 -15.07
N ILE A 79 -37.23 -0.31 -14.39
CA ILE A 79 -36.30 0.11 -13.34
C ILE A 79 -34.91 -0.37 -13.70
N VAL A 80 -33.95 0.53 -13.65
CA VAL A 80 -32.57 0.31 -14.06
C VAL A 80 -31.68 0.37 -12.81
N ASP A 81 -31.18 -0.77 -12.34
CA ASP A 81 -30.17 -0.82 -11.27
C ASP A 81 -28.78 -0.65 -11.90
N THR A 82 -28.04 0.38 -11.49
CA THR A 82 -26.69 0.64 -12.02
C THR A 82 -25.61 0.14 -11.05
N PRO A 83 -24.39 -0.15 -11.53
CA PRO A 83 -23.21 -0.26 -10.66
C PRO A 83 -22.96 1.00 -9.82
N GLY A 84 -22.11 0.90 -8.79
CA GLY A 84 -21.72 2.05 -7.95
C GLY A 84 -20.59 2.88 -8.56
N PHE A 85 -20.67 4.22 -8.45
CA PHE A 85 -19.62 5.16 -8.90
C PHE A 85 -18.33 5.14 -8.04
N ASP A 86 -18.16 4.11 -7.22
CA ASP A 86 -17.03 3.86 -6.32
C ASP A 86 -16.94 2.34 -6.09
N ASP A 87 -16.78 1.62 -7.19
CA ASP A 87 -16.71 0.17 -7.19
C ASP A 87 -15.32 -0.31 -6.77
N SER A 88 -15.24 -1.10 -5.69
CA SER A 88 -13.98 -1.54 -5.10
C SER A 88 -13.38 -2.79 -5.77
N ARG A 89 -14.04 -3.36 -6.78
CA ARG A 89 -13.60 -4.59 -7.44
C ARG A 89 -12.38 -4.36 -8.34
N ALA A 90 -11.38 -5.23 -8.22
CA ALA A 90 -10.15 -5.16 -9.00
C ALA A 90 -10.45 -5.23 -10.52
N GLY A 91 -10.05 -4.20 -11.26
CA GLY A 91 -10.22 -4.13 -12.71
C GLY A 91 -11.52 -3.48 -13.21
N ILE A 92 -12.28 -2.79 -12.34
CA ILE A 92 -13.38 -1.90 -12.77
C ILE A 92 -13.03 -0.47 -12.34
N THR A 93 -12.97 0.47 -13.30
CA THR A 93 -12.72 1.90 -13.03
C THR A 93 -14.01 2.73 -12.98
N ASP A 94 -13.97 3.88 -12.31
CA ASP A 94 -15.04 4.90 -12.36
C ASP A 94 -15.44 5.24 -13.82
N THR A 95 -14.48 5.21 -14.76
CA THR A 95 -14.69 5.44 -16.20
C THR A 95 -15.43 4.29 -16.87
N GLU A 96 -15.20 3.04 -16.48
CA GLU A 96 -15.95 1.88 -16.99
C GLU A 96 -17.36 1.79 -16.38
N VAL A 97 -17.54 2.20 -15.12
CA VAL A 97 -18.88 2.38 -14.53
C VAL A 97 -19.65 3.47 -15.27
N LEU A 98 -19.04 4.64 -15.46
CA LEU A 98 -19.61 5.73 -16.24
C LEU A 98 -19.92 5.28 -17.67
N LYS A 99 -19.06 4.43 -18.27
CA LYS A 99 -19.31 3.84 -19.58
C LYS A 99 -20.53 2.94 -19.59
N LYS A 100 -20.64 1.94 -18.71
CA LYS A 100 -21.80 1.03 -18.68
C LYS A 100 -23.12 1.80 -18.48
N ILE A 101 -23.10 2.87 -17.69
CA ILE A 101 -24.24 3.76 -17.48
C ILE A 101 -24.54 4.59 -18.75
N ALA A 102 -23.52 5.16 -19.39
CA ALA A 102 -23.69 5.95 -20.62
C ALA A 102 -24.14 5.09 -21.80
N ASP A 103 -23.50 3.94 -22.03
CA ASP A 103 -23.86 2.97 -23.08
C ASP A 103 -25.34 2.58 -22.95
N PHE A 104 -25.82 2.24 -21.74
CA PHE A 104 -27.25 1.97 -21.49
C PHE A 104 -28.15 3.18 -21.79
N LEU A 105 -27.77 4.38 -21.35
CA LEU A 105 -28.55 5.60 -21.59
C LEU A 105 -28.61 5.96 -23.09
N VAL A 106 -27.57 5.58 -23.85
CA VAL A 106 -27.49 5.74 -25.31
C VAL A 106 -28.25 4.64 -26.05
N GLU A 107 -28.34 3.41 -25.52
CA GLU A 107 -29.15 2.33 -26.09
C GLU A 107 -30.67 2.57 -25.94
N GLU A 108 -31.14 3.20 -24.85
CA GLU A 108 -32.53 3.66 -24.73
C GLU A 108 -32.77 5.00 -25.47
N TYR A 109 -31.73 5.67 -25.99
CA TYR A 109 -31.89 6.85 -26.84
C TYR A 109 -32.44 6.45 -28.21
N ASP A 110 -33.28 7.32 -28.79
CA ASP A 110 -33.94 7.12 -30.10
C ASP A 110 -34.91 5.92 -30.20
N SER A 111 -35.42 5.40 -29.06
CA SER A 111 -36.42 4.31 -29.03
C SER A 111 -37.68 4.59 -28.20
N ASP A 112 -38.28 5.77 -28.39
CA ASP A 112 -39.60 6.18 -27.84
C ASP A 112 -39.69 6.26 -26.29
N ARG A 113 -38.57 6.00 -25.60
CA ARG A 113 -38.46 5.87 -24.14
C ARG A 113 -37.59 6.98 -23.54
N LYS A 114 -38.19 7.80 -22.66
CA LYS A 114 -37.51 8.87 -21.92
C LYS A 114 -37.55 8.57 -20.42
N LEU A 115 -36.57 9.07 -19.67
CA LEU A 115 -36.51 8.85 -18.22
C LEU A 115 -37.53 9.73 -17.50
N ASN A 116 -38.42 9.11 -16.71
CA ASN A 116 -39.31 9.82 -15.79
C ASN A 116 -38.54 10.34 -14.57
N GLY A 117 -37.62 9.54 -14.03
CA GLY A 117 -36.92 9.90 -12.80
C GLY A 117 -35.54 9.26 -12.63
N LEU A 118 -34.65 9.99 -11.96
CA LEU A 118 -33.29 9.58 -11.60
C LEU A 118 -33.18 9.54 -10.07
N VAL A 119 -33.12 8.35 -9.49
CA VAL A 119 -33.12 8.19 -8.02
C VAL A 119 -31.68 8.04 -7.53
N TYR A 120 -31.13 9.09 -6.92
CA TYR A 120 -29.78 9.08 -6.35
C TYR A 120 -29.83 8.70 -4.87
N LEU A 121 -29.29 7.53 -4.51
CA LEU A 121 -29.32 7.05 -3.12
C LEU A 121 -28.12 7.54 -2.31
N GLN A 122 -28.40 8.14 -1.15
CA GLN A 122 -27.40 8.65 -0.21
C GLN A 122 -27.67 8.09 1.19
N ARG A 123 -26.68 7.45 1.83
CA ARG A 123 -26.79 7.03 3.22
C ARG A 123 -26.83 8.26 4.14
N ILE A 124 -27.79 8.31 5.07
CA ILE A 124 -27.88 9.34 6.12
C ILE A 124 -27.03 8.98 7.34
N SER A 125 -26.74 7.69 7.53
CA SER A 125 -25.98 7.12 8.64
C SER A 125 -24.48 7.45 8.58
N ASP A 126 -23.95 7.81 7.42
CA ASP A 126 -22.53 8.13 7.24
C ASP A 126 -22.13 9.41 8.02
N PRO A 127 -21.08 9.37 8.85
CA PRO A 127 -20.74 10.48 9.76
C PRO A 127 -19.99 11.63 9.08
N ARG A 128 -19.55 11.47 7.83
CA ARG A 128 -18.80 12.47 7.05
C ARG A 128 -19.11 12.33 5.56
N PHE A 129 -19.28 13.44 4.86
CA PHE A 129 -19.37 13.45 3.40
C PHE A 129 -17.95 13.47 2.80
N GLY A 130 -17.49 12.31 2.31
CA GLY A 130 -16.11 12.13 1.84
C GLY A 130 -15.83 12.73 0.45
N GLY A 131 -14.55 12.92 0.13
CA GLY A 131 -14.13 13.47 -1.17
C GLY A 131 -14.59 12.62 -2.37
N GLN A 132 -14.66 11.30 -2.22
CA GLN A 132 -15.17 10.38 -3.22
C GLN A 132 -16.68 10.56 -3.46
N ALA A 133 -17.49 10.68 -2.40
CA ALA A 133 -18.91 11.04 -2.53
C ALA A 133 -19.11 12.41 -3.23
N GLY A 134 -18.21 13.37 -2.97
CA GLY A 134 -18.15 14.66 -3.68
C GLY A 134 -17.81 14.53 -5.17
N ARG A 135 -16.87 13.66 -5.54
CA ARG A 135 -16.56 13.33 -6.95
C ARG A 135 -17.75 12.68 -7.63
N ASN A 136 -18.35 11.67 -7.01
CA ASN A 136 -19.48 10.93 -7.56
C ASN A 136 -20.69 11.86 -7.79
N LEU A 137 -20.93 12.78 -6.86
CA LEU A 137 -21.94 13.82 -7.01
C LEU A 137 -21.57 14.90 -8.06
N LYS A 138 -20.29 15.18 -8.34
CA LYS A 138 -19.86 16.02 -9.49
C LYS A 138 -20.15 15.30 -10.81
N MET A 139 -19.77 14.02 -10.93
CA MET A 139 -20.01 13.21 -12.14
C MET A 139 -21.52 13.06 -12.41
N PHE A 140 -22.32 12.72 -11.39
CA PHE A 140 -23.78 12.62 -11.52
C PHE A 140 -24.44 13.94 -11.95
N ARG A 141 -24.08 15.09 -11.34
CA ARG A 141 -24.59 16.42 -11.78
C ARG A 141 -24.28 16.70 -13.25
N LYS A 142 -23.05 16.40 -13.70
CA LYS A 142 -22.62 16.59 -15.10
C LYS A 142 -23.26 15.60 -16.07
N LEU A 143 -23.59 14.38 -15.62
CA LEU A 143 -24.29 13.36 -16.41
C LEU A 143 -25.74 13.77 -16.67
N CYS A 144 -26.42 14.27 -15.63
CA CYS A 144 -27.81 14.72 -15.69
C CYS A 144 -27.99 16.02 -16.47
N GLY A 145 -27.18 17.05 -16.17
CA GLY A 145 -27.40 18.42 -16.64
C GLY A 145 -28.51 19.13 -15.85
N SER A 146 -28.43 20.46 -15.76
CA SER A 146 -29.33 21.31 -14.94
C SER A 146 -30.81 21.06 -15.23
N ASP A 147 -31.13 20.89 -16.50
CA ASP A 147 -32.50 20.93 -16.99
C ASP A 147 -33.26 19.65 -16.64
N SER A 148 -32.55 18.56 -16.32
CA SER A 148 -33.11 17.31 -15.80
C SER A 148 -33.13 17.25 -14.26
N PHE A 149 -32.61 18.25 -13.53
CA PHE A 149 -32.55 18.20 -12.05
C PHE A 149 -33.95 18.11 -11.42
N LYS A 150 -34.97 18.72 -12.04
CA LYS A 150 -36.40 18.57 -11.68
C LYS A 150 -36.91 17.12 -11.73
N ASN A 151 -36.22 16.22 -12.43
CA ASN A 151 -36.50 14.78 -12.52
C ASN A 151 -35.63 13.94 -11.57
N VAL A 152 -34.72 14.56 -10.81
CA VAL A 152 -33.86 13.87 -9.83
C VAL A 152 -34.60 13.75 -8.50
N VAL A 153 -34.65 12.53 -7.96
CA VAL A 153 -35.06 12.25 -6.58
C VAL A 153 -33.83 11.85 -5.77
N VAL A 154 -33.43 12.68 -4.81
CA VAL A 154 -32.36 12.34 -3.87
C VAL A 154 -32.96 11.56 -2.71
N LEU A 155 -32.70 10.25 -2.67
CA LEU A 155 -33.30 9.33 -1.73
C LEU A 155 -32.35 9.03 -0.57
N THR A 156 -32.69 9.51 0.63
CA THR A 156 -31.89 9.29 1.84
C THR A 156 -32.24 7.94 2.48
N THR A 157 -31.24 7.09 2.67
CA THR A 157 -31.37 5.69 3.13
C THR A 157 -30.62 5.43 4.43
N PHE A 158 -30.91 4.30 5.09
CA PHE A 158 -30.36 3.89 6.39
C PHE A 158 -30.74 4.77 7.60
N TRP A 159 -31.96 5.32 7.59
CA TRP A 159 -32.53 6.03 8.75
C TRP A 159 -32.67 5.12 9.99
N ASP A 160 -32.88 3.82 9.77
CA ASP A 160 -32.93 2.75 10.77
C ASP A 160 -31.59 2.49 11.49
N ARG A 161 -30.48 3.05 11.00
CA ARG A 161 -29.15 2.95 11.64
C ARG A 161 -28.76 4.19 12.46
N LEU A 162 -29.67 5.12 12.68
CA LEU A 162 -29.45 6.29 13.54
C LEU A 162 -30.02 6.06 14.94
N ALA A 163 -29.23 6.32 15.97
CA ALA A 163 -29.68 6.31 17.36
C ALA A 163 -30.51 7.56 17.75
N ASP A 164 -30.52 8.59 16.90
CA ASP A 164 -31.25 9.85 17.09
C ASP A 164 -31.76 10.38 15.74
N GLU A 165 -33.08 10.59 15.63
CA GLU A 165 -33.69 11.14 14.42
C GLU A 165 -33.37 12.64 14.22
N GLN A 166 -33.05 13.38 15.30
CA GLN A 166 -32.58 14.76 15.18
C GLN A 166 -31.21 14.82 14.49
N GLN A 167 -30.29 13.90 14.81
CA GLN A 167 -29.01 13.77 14.10
C GLN A 167 -29.23 13.54 12.60
N GLY A 168 -30.14 12.65 12.22
CA GLY A 168 -30.52 12.42 10.82
C GLY A 168 -31.08 13.68 10.16
N SER A 169 -32.03 14.34 10.82
CA SER A 169 -32.68 15.56 10.31
C SER A 169 -31.71 16.74 10.18
N ARG A 170 -30.70 16.84 11.06
CA ARG A 170 -29.59 17.82 10.96
C ARG A 170 -28.69 17.50 9.75
N ARG A 171 -28.31 16.24 9.56
CA ARG A 171 -27.52 15.80 8.38
C ARG A 171 -28.28 16.02 7.07
N GLU A 172 -29.58 15.72 7.03
CA GLU A 172 -30.43 15.95 5.85
C GLU A 172 -30.45 17.44 5.47
N LYS A 173 -30.57 18.34 6.46
CA LYS A 173 -30.50 19.79 6.24
C LYS A 173 -29.13 20.23 5.73
N GLU A 174 -28.04 19.62 6.18
CA GLU A 174 -26.68 19.91 5.70
C GLU A 174 -26.44 19.39 4.27
N LEU A 175 -26.91 18.18 3.95
CA LEU A 175 -26.87 17.63 2.59
C LEU A 175 -27.59 18.56 1.60
N LYS A 176 -28.82 19.00 1.93
CA LYS A 176 -29.62 19.94 1.12
C LYS A 176 -28.97 21.31 0.94
N SER A 177 -28.33 21.84 1.99
CA SER A 177 -27.83 23.24 1.99
C SER A 177 -26.38 23.41 1.55
N LYS A 178 -25.56 22.34 1.56
CA LYS A 178 -24.15 22.40 1.14
C LYS A 178 -23.84 21.52 -0.06
N PHE A 179 -24.12 20.22 0.03
CA PHE A 179 -23.55 19.23 -0.89
C PHE A 179 -24.42 18.99 -2.13
N PHE A 180 -25.73 18.93 -1.95
CA PHE A 180 -26.73 18.74 -3.01
C PHE A 180 -27.42 20.06 -3.40
N LYS A 181 -26.85 21.21 -3.01
CA LYS A 181 -27.52 22.51 -3.17
C LYS A 181 -27.93 22.78 -4.63
N ASP A 182 -27.02 22.59 -5.58
CA ASP A 182 -27.31 22.85 -7.01
C ASP A 182 -28.47 21.99 -7.55
N LEU A 183 -28.60 20.75 -7.05
CA LEU A 183 -29.71 19.86 -7.40
C LEU A 183 -31.02 20.37 -6.80
N VAL A 184 -31.01 20.74 -5.52
CA VAL A 184 -32.20 21.28 -4.81
C VAL A 184 -32.66 22.60 -5.42
N ASP A 185 -31.73 23.51 -5.71
CA ASP A 185 -32.00 24.78 -6.40
C ASP A 185 -32.56 24.54 -7.82
N GLY A 186 -32.11 23.48 -8.51
CA GLY A 186 -32.65 23.02 -9.80
C GLY A 186 -33.92 22.17 -9.72
N GLY A 187 -34.57 22.07 -8.55
CA GLY A 187 -35.86 21.39 -8.37
C GLY A 187 -35.81 19.90 -8.02
N ALA A 188 -34.63 19.33 -7.74
CA ALA A 188 -34.50 17.93 -7.32
C ALA A 188 -35.19 17.69 -5.97
N HIS A 189 -36.02 16.66 -5.90
CA HIS A 189 -36.82 16.36 -4.72
C HIS A 189 -36.08 15.44 -3.76
N PHE A 190 -35.98 15.85 -2.49
CA PHE A 190 -35.40 15.02 -1.43
C PHE A 190 -36.47 14.18 -0.74
N MET A 191 -36.24 12.88 -0.61
CA MET A 191 -37.16 11.95 0.05
C MET A 191 -36.40 11.05 1.05
N ARG A 192 -37.13 10.48 2.02
CA ARG A 192 -36.60 9.51 2.99
C ARG A 192 -37.10 8.10 2.64
N HIS A 193 -36.21 7.11 2.66
CA HIS A 193 -36.57 5.70 2.56
C HIS A 193 -36.14 4.94 3.83
N ASP A 194 -37.13 4.35 4.47
CA ASP A 194 -37.12 3.66 5.76
C ASP A 194 -37.19 2.13 5.62
N ARG A 195 -36.95 1.61 4.42
CA ARG A 195 -37.07 0.17 4.06
C ARG A 195 -38.50 -0.38 4.17
N THR A 196 -39.53 0.47 4.20
CA THR A 196 -40.93 0.06 4.08
C THR A 196 -41.45 0.15 2.64
N ILE A 197 -42.50 -0.62 2.34
CA ILE A 197 -43.24 -0.51 1.07
C ILE A 197 -43.93 0.86 0.96
N ASP A 198 -44.30 1.50 2.07
CA ASP A 198 -45.03 2.77 2.06
C ASP A 198 -44.15 3.99 1.76
N SER A 199 -42.85 3.96 2.10
CA SER A 199 -41.92 4.97 1.57
C SER A 199 -41.64 4.77 0.09
N VAL A 200 -41.56 3.52 -0.39
CA VAL A 200 -41.45 3.21 -1.83
C VAL A 200 -42.67 3.72 -2.61
N ARG A 201 -43.89 3.43 -2.14
CA ARG A 201 -45.14 3.96 -2.74
C ARG A 201 -45.15 5.48 -2.85
N LYS A 202 -44.67 6.20 -1.83
CA LYS A 202 -44.56 7.67 -1.86
C LYS A 202 -43.56 8.14 -2.92
N VAL A 203 -42.41 7.49 -3.06
CA VAL A 203 -41.39 7.82 -4.08
C VAL A 203 -41.92 7.54 -5.49
N LEU A 204 -42.54 6.38 -5.73
CA LEU A 204 -43.12 6.05 -7.03
C LEU A 204 -44.27 6.98 -7.40
N GLY A 205 -45.18 7.29 -6.46
CA GLY A 205 -46.27 8.23 -6.68
C GLY A 205 -45.81 9.64 -7.07
N HIS A 206 -44.67 10.10 -6.55
CA HIS A 206 -44.03 11.33 -7.00
C HIS A 206 -43.44 11.18 -8.42
N ILE A 207 -42.67 10.11 -8.68
CA ILE A 207 -42.01 9.90 -9.98
C ILE A 207 -43.02 9.68 -11.12
N PHE A 208 -44.18 9.08 -10.85
CA PHE A 208 -45.26 8.93 -11.82
C PHE A 208 -45.88 10.25 -12.30
N ALA A 209 -45.70 11.34 -11.54
CA ALA A 209 -46.11 12.70 -11.93
C ALA A 209 -45.02 13.48 -12.69
N LEU A 210 -43.79 12.94 -12.81
CA LEU A 210 -42.69 13.60 -13.50
C LEU A 210 -42.80 13.42 -15.02
N ILE A 211 -42.68 14.54 -15.74
CA ILE A 211 -42.67 14.58 -17.21
C ILE A 211 -41.35 13.98 -17.70
N PRO A 212 -41.35 12.96 -18.61
CA PRO A 212 -40.13 12.34 -19.08
C PRO A 212 -39.14 13.31 -19.74
N THR A 213 -37.85 13.14 -19.48
CA THR A 213 -36.78 13.99 -20.00
C THR A 213 -35.58 13.15 -20.46
N ASN A 214 -34.72 13.75 -21.29
CA ASN A 214 -33.39 13.24 -21.58
C ASN A 214 -32.42 13.75 -20.50
N VAL A 215 -31.25 13.14 -20.38
CA VAL A 215 -30.13 13.66 -19.59
C VAL A 215 -29.00 14.16 -20.50
N GLN A 216 -28.23 15.15 -20.03
CA GLN A 216 -27.17 15.80 -20.80
C GLN A 216 -26.22 14.78 -21.47
N ILE A 217 -25.82 13.70 -20.80
CA ILE A 217 -24.90 12.71 -21.40
C ILE A 217 -25.47 12.04 -22.68
N GLN A 218 -26.79 11.88 -22.77
CA GLN A 218 -27.45 11.33 -23.97
C GLN A 218 -27.39 12.34 -25.13
N GLU A 219 -27.71 13.60 -24.85
CA GLU A 219 -27.70 14.67 -25.85
C GLU A 219 -26.28 14.92 -26.36
N GLU A 220 -25.29 14.86 -25.46
CA GLU A 220 -23.88 15.01 -25.80
C GLU A 220 -23.34 13.86 -26.67
N ILE A 221 -23.70 12.61 -26.40
CA ILE A 221 -23.23 11.48 -27.23
C ILE A 221 -24.02 11.39 -28.54
N CYS A 222 -25.34 11.59 -28.51
CA CYS A 222 -26.23 11.26 -29.63
C CYS A 222 -26.58 12.45 -30.55
N LEU A 223 -26.59 13.68 -30.04
CA LEU A 223 -26.83 14.89 -30.85
C LEU A 223 -25.52 15.60 -31.20
N ASP A 224 -24.66 15.85 -30.20
CA ASP A 224 -23.37 16.50 -30.42
C ASP A 224 -22.29 15.54 -30.98
N GLY A 225 -22.55 14.23 -30.99
CA GLY A 225 -21.63 13.21 -31.50
C GLY A 225 -20.34 13.03 -30.68
N LYS A 226 -20.33 13.46 -29.41
CA LYS A 226 -19.16 13.40 -28.53
C LYS A 226 -18.83 11.94 -28.16
N SER A 227 -17.54 11.60 -28.06
CA SER A 227 -17.16 10.36 -27.38
C SER A 227 -17.46 10.47 -25.88
N LEU A 228 -17.56 9.34 -25.19
CA LEU A 228 -17.81 9.32 -23.74
C LEU A 228 -16.84 10.22 -22.95
N GLU A 229 -15.55 10.25 -23.32
CA GLU A 229 -14.55 11.07 -22.64
C GLU A 229 -14.68 12.57 -22.97
N ASP A 230 -15.39 12.92 -24.05
CA ASP A 230 -15.67 14.28 -24.49
C ASP A 230 -17.00 14.84 -23.94
N THR A 231 -17.82 14.02 -23.26
CA THR A 231 -19.00 14.47 -22.51
C THR A 231 -18.60 15.34 -21.31
N ALA A 232 -19.51 16.18 -20.82
CA ALA A 232 -19.33 17.00 -19.63
C ALA A 232 -19.11 16.16 -18.35
N ALA A 233 -19.49 14.87 -18.37
CA ALA A 233 -19.24 13.89 -17.31
C ALA A 233 -17.86 13.22 -17.43
N GLY A 234 -17.49 12.70 -18.61
CA GLY A 234 -16.18 12.07 -18.85
C GLY A 234 -15.02 13.06 -18.79
N SER A 235 -15.25 14.29 -19.26
CA SER A 235 -14.26 15.38 -19.20
C SER A 235 -13.91 15.82 -17.79
N VAL A 236 -14.64 15.44 -16.73
CA VAL A 236 -14.30 15.75 -15.33
C VAL A 236 -12.87 15.32 -14.97
N ARG A 237 -12.37 14.21 -15.52
CA ARG A 237 -10.98 13.75 -15.34
C ARG A 237 -9.96 14.57 -16.14
N ARG A 238 -10.36 15.12 -17.30
CA ARG A 238 -9.49 15.94 -18.16
C ARG A 238 -9.45 17.40 -17.69
N GLU A 239 -10.57 17.96 -17.23
CA GLU A 239 -10.67 19.26 -16.55
C GLU A 239 -9.60 19.40 -15.46
N GLU A 240 -9.35 18.35 -14.67
CA GLU A 240 -8.38 18.37 -13.57
C GLU A 240 -6.91 18.35 -14.07
N VAL A 241 -6.62 17.64 -15.17
CA VAL A 241 -5.30 17.66 -15.82
C VAL A 241 -5.05 18.98 -16.54
N GLU A 242 -6.06 19.49 -17.26
CA GLU A 242 -6.04 20.77 -17.96
C GLU A 242 -5.92 21.95 -16.97
N GLN A 243 -6.50 21.85 -15.77
CA GLN A 243 -6.28 22.82 -14.68
C GLN A 243 -4.86 22.79 -14.10
N ILE A 244 -4.18 21.63 -14.12
CA ILE A 244 -2.75 21.53 -13.77
C ILE A 244 -1.90 22.16 -14.88
N MET A 245 -2.19 21.86 -16.15
CA MET A 245 -1.51 22.48 -17.29
C MET A 245 -1.68 24.01 -17.31
N ALA A 246 -2.91 24.52 -17.17
CA ALA A 246 -3.20 25.96 -17.14
C ALA A 246 -2.61 26.68 -15.92
N ARG A 247 -2.22 25.95 -14.86
CA ARG A 247 -1.41 26.49 -13.76
C ARG A 247 0.05 26.65 -14.19
N HIS A 248 0.62 25.63 -14.83
CA HIS A 248 1.99 25.69 -15.35
C HIS A 248 2.14 26.67 -16.53
N GLU A 249 1.13 26.86 -17.38
CA GLU A 249 1.12 27.93 -18.40
C GLU A 249 1.14 29.33 -17.77
N LYS A 250 0.46 29.52 -16.63
CA LYS A 250 0.52 30.76 -15.84
C LYS A 250 1.88 30.97 -15.16
N GLU A 251 2.53 29.89 -14.72
CA GLU A 251 3.89 29.95 -14.16
C GLU A 251 4.92 30.30 -15.25
N VAL A 252 4.85 29.68 -16.44
CA VAL A 252 5.70 30.00 -17.60
C VAL A 252 5.51 31.44 -18.10
N THR A 253 4.27 31.95 -18.14
CA THR A 253 4.01 33.34 -18.52
C THR A 253 4.41 34.35 -17.43
N GLY A 254 4.31 33.97 -16.15
CA GLY A 254 4.88 34.74 -15.04
C GLY A 254 6.40 34.88 -15.14
N ILE A 255 7.12 33.77 -15.35
CA ILE A 255 8.58 33.76 -15.56
C ILE A 255 8.97 34.65 -16.74
N ARG A 256 8.24 34.60 -17.86
CA ARG A 256 8.49 35.49 -19.02
C ARG A 256 8.36 36.97 -18.65
N ALA A 257 7.35 37.36 -17.87
CA ALA A 257 7.20 38.74 -17.43
C ALA A 257 8.32 39.16 -16.46
N GLU A 258 8.74 38.29 -15.55
CA GLU A 258 9.89 38.57 -14.66
C GLU A 258 11.19 38.76 -15.46
N MET A 259 11.45 37.94 -16.49
CA MET A 259 12.58 38.08 -17.41
C MET A 259 12.62 39.44 -18.16
N GLU A 260 11.48 40.12 -18.35
CA GLU A 260 11.44 41.46 -18.94
C GLU A 260 11.78 42.56 -17.93
N THR A 261 11.48 42.37 -16.65
CA THR A 261 11.85 43.32 -15.57
C THR A 261 13.34 43.26 -15.19
N ILE A 262 14.01 42.14 -15.47
CA ILE A 262 15.42 41.95 -15.11
C ILE A 262 16.35 42.77 -16.02
N LYS A 263 17.08 43.71 -15.41
CA LYS A 263 18.07 44.55 -16.09
C LYS A 263 19.12 43.70 -16.84
N ARG A 264 19.43 44.11 -18.08
CA ARG A 264 20.37 43.42 -19.00
C ARG A 264 21.72 43.02 -18.39
N SER A 265 22.22 43.74 -17.38
CA SER A 265 23.49 43.45 -16.71
C SER A 265 23.48 42.20 -15.81
N ASN A 266 22.33 41.61 -15.51
CA ASN A 266 22.23 40.38 -14.71
C ASN A 266 22.04 39.13 -15.59
N GLU A 267 23.00 38.90 -16.50
CA GLU A 267 22.91 37.80 -17.49
C GLU A 267 22.74 36.42 -16.84
N LYS A 268 23.33 36.18 -15.67
CA LYS A 268 23.26 34.87 -15.01
C LYS A 268 21.84 34.54 -14.56
N ALA A 269 21.18 35.45 -13.83
CA ALA A 269 19.79 35.25 -13.42
C ALA A 269 18.84 35.18 -14.63
N ARG A 270 19.14 35.93 -15.71
CA ARG A 270 18.39 35.84 -16.96
C ARG A 270 18.53 34.46 -17.61
N ARG A 271 19.74 33.89 -17.70
CA ARG A 271 19.96 32.52 -18.20
C ARG A 271 19.33 31.45 -17.32
N GLU A 272 19.38 31.60 -16.00
CA GLU A 272 18.75 30.64 -15.08
C GLU A 272 17.23 30.60 -15.25
N LEU A 273 16.57 31.75 -15.44
CA LEU A 273 15.13 31.81 -15.78
C LEU A 273 14.83 31.41 -17.23
N GLU A 274 15.77 31.60 -18.16
CA GLU A 274 15.68 31.11 -19.55
C GLU A 274 15.68 29.57 -19.58
N GLU A 275 16.58 28.94 -18.81
CA GLU A 275 16.66 27.48 -18.63
C GLU A 275 15.45 26.91 -17.86
N GLU A 276 14.99 27.59 -16.80
CA GLU A 276 13.80 27.16 -16.04
C GLU A 276 12.51 27.29 -16.88
N ARG A 277 12.37 28.39 -17.64
CA ARG A 277 11.31 28.55 -18.66
C ARG A 277 11.38 27.44 -19.68
N ASP A 278 12.52 27.20 -20.32
CA ASP A 278 12.63 26.25 -21.41
C ASP A 278 12.46 24.80 -20.95
N LYS A 279 12.83 24.49 -19.70
CA LYS A 279 12.52 23.20 -19.07
C LYS A 279 11.01 23.05 -18.80
N LEU A 280 10.36 24.05 -18.20
CA LEU A 280 8.91 24.02 -18.00
C LEU A 280 8.16 23.95 -19.34
N GLN A 281 8.63 24.68 -20.36
CA GLN A 281 8.11 24.64 -21.72
C GLN A 281 8.27 23.24 -22.34
N GLN A 282 9.40 22.56 -22.14
CA GLN A 282 9.62 21.17 -22.57
C GLN A 282 8.73 20.17 -21.83
N GLU A 283 8.54 20.33 -20.52
CA GLU A 283 7.59 19.50 -19.75
C GLU A 283 6.15 19.75 -20.23
N LEU A 284 5.76 20.99 -20.52
CA LEU A 284 4.44 21.35 -21.01
C LEU A 284 4.17 20.81 -22.43
N VAL A 285 5.16 20.93 -23.34
CA VAL A 285 5.14 20.27 -24.66
C VAL A 285 5.10 18.75 -24.53
N ARG A 286 5.78 18.17 -23.53
CA ARG A 286 5.72 16.73 -23.25
C ARG A 286 4.33 16.32 -22.76
N TRP A 287 3.70 17.02 -21.82
CA TRP A 287 2.33 16.72 -21.38
C TRP A 287 1.31 16.91 -22.51
N GLN A 288 1.45 17.96 -23.33
CA GLN A 288 0.68 18.13 -24.57
C GLN A 288 0.91 16.97 -25.56
N SER A 289 2.15 16.45 -25.65
CA SER A 289 2.49 15.30 -26.50
C SER A 289 2.02 13.97 -25.93
N GLU A 290 1.95 13.79 -24.61
CA GLU A 290 1.38 12.60 -23.98
C GLU A 290 -0.15 12.61 -24.15
N ILE A 291 -0.81 13.77 -24.06
CA ILE A 291 -2.22 13.94 -24.42
C ILE A 291 -2.47 13.72 -25.92
N SER A 292 -1.59 14.19 -26.81
CA SER A 292 -1.75 13.96 -28.26
C SER A 292 -1.44 12.51 -28.66
N VAL A 293 -0.51 11.83 -27.99
CA VAL A 293 -0.25 10.39 -28.14
C VAL A 293 -1.38 9.55 -27.56
N LEU A 294 -2.04 9.96 -26.47
CA LEU A 294 -3.27 9.33 -25.99
C LEU A 294 -4.40 9.47 -27.02
N LYS A 295 -4.66 10.67 -27.54
CA LYS A 295 -5.64 10.91 -28.61
C LYS A 295 -5.32 10.10 -29.88
N LYS A 296 -4.06 10.08 -30.32
CA LYS A 296 -3.64 9.33 -31.50
C LYS A 296 -3.65 7.81 -31.30
N GLY A 297 -3.31 7.34 -30.11
CA GLY A 297 -3.42 5.94 -29.72
C GLY A 297 -4.87 5.46 -29.75
N LEU A 298 -5.82 6.31 -29.33
CA LEU A 298 -7.26 6.04 -29.47
C LEU A 298 -7.70 6.00 -30.95
N ASP A 299 -7.23 6.91 -31.80
CA ASP A 299 -7.50 6.89 -33.24
C ASP A 299 -6.92 5.64 -33.95
N ASP A 300 -5.71 5.24 -33.59
CA ASP A 300 -5.03 4.08 -34.18
C ASP A 300 -5.58 2.76 -33.61
N GLU A 301 -6.02 2.70 -32.34
CA GLU A 301 -6.77 1.58 -31.78
C GLU A 301 -8.18 1.48 -32.41
N LYS A 302 -8.84 2.61 -32.70
CA LYS A 302 -10.11 2.64 -33.44
C LYS A 302 -9.96 2.01 -34.82
N LYS A 303 -8.98 2.44 -35.62
CA LYS A 303 -8.67 1.84 -36.93
C LYS A 303 -8.33 0.35 -36.82
N TRP A 304 -7.56 -0.02 -35.80
CA TRP A 304 -7.23 -1.42 -35.54
C TRP A 304 -8.49 -2.25 -35.23
N ARG A 305 -9.42 -1.76 -34.41
CA ARG A 305 -10.70 -2.42 -34.11
C ARG A 305 -11.60 -2.52 -35.34
N GLU A 306 -11.68 -1.48 -36.16
CA GLU A 306 -12.42 -1.48 -37.44
C GLU A 306 -11.84 -2.50 -38.43
N GLN A 307 -10.51 -2.59 -38.56
CA GLN A 307 -9.82 -3.59 -39.37
C GLN A 307 -10.05 -5.01 -38.84
N LEU A 308 -9.93 -5.22 -37.52
CA LEU A 308 -10.12 -6.53 -36.89
C LEU A 308 -11.57 -7.02 -37.04
N GLN A 309 -12.56 -6.13 -36.93
CA GLN A 309 -13.96 -6.45 -37.20
C GLN A 309 -14.19 -6.82 -38.68
N ALA A 310 -13.63 -6.05 -39.61
CA ALA A 310 -13.72 -6.36 -41.04
C ALA A 310 -13.08 -7.71 -41.39
N GLU A 311 -11.95 -8.06 -40.76
CA GLU A 311 -11.25 -9.33 -40.96
C GLU A 311 -11.99 -10.52 -40.33
N VAL A 312 -12.54 -10.36 -39.11
CA VAL A 312 -13.43 -11.35 -38.47
C VAL A 312 -14.68 -11.61 -39.30
N VAL A 313 -15.34 -10.58 -39.84
CA VAL A 313 -16.50 -10.74 -40.74
C VAL A 313 -16.12 -11.46 -42.04
N LYS A 314 -14.89 -11.28 -42.53
CA LYS A 314 -14.37 -11.96 -43.72
C LYS A 314 -14.12 -13.44 -43.46
N GLU A 315 -13.53 -13.78 -42.32
CA GLU A 315 -13.27 -15.17 -41.92
C GLU A 315 -14.56 -15.91 -41.54
N LEU A 316 -15.53 -15.26 -40.89
CA LEU A 316 -16.85 -15.83 -40.62
C LEU A 316 -17.57 -16.24 -41.92
N LYS A 317 -17.53 -15.40 -42.96
CA LYS A 317 -18.07 -15.75 -44.29
C LYS A 317 -17.34 -16.93 -44.91
N ARG A 318 -16.01 -16.98 -44.80
CA ARG A 318 -15.20 -18.11 -45.28
C ARG A 318 -15.52 -19.41 -44.54
N GLN A 319 -15.85 -19.34 -43.25
CA GLN A 319 -16.29 -20.48 -42.44
C GLN A 319 -17.73 -20.90 -42.74
N GLU A 320 -18.63 -19.98 -43.10
CA GLU A 320 -19.95 -20.35 -43.64
C GLU A 320 -19.85 -21.06 -44.99
N GLU A 321 -18.95 -20.61 -45.88
CA GLU A 321 -18.69 -21.27 -47.17
C GLU A 321 -18.05 -22.65 -46.98
N SER A 322 -17.10 -22.79 -46.04
CA SER A 322 -16.59 -24.12 -45.63
C SER A 322 -17.73 -25.01 -45.15
N ARG A 323 -18.54 -24.57 -44.17
CA ARG A 323 -19.66 -25.37 -43.64
C ARG A 323 -20.68 -25.77 -44.70
N LYS A 324 -20.88 -24.97 -45.76
CA LYS A 324 -21.74 -25.31 -46.91
C LYS A 324 -21.12 -26.37 -47.84
N ASN A 325 -19.80 -26.47 -47.90
CA ASN A 325 -19.09 -27.52 -48.63
C ASN A 325 -18.90 -28.79 -47.78
N ASP A 326 -18.53 -28.67 -46.52
CA ASP A 326 -18.36 -29.78 -45.57
C ASP A 326 -19.68 -30.56 -45.37
N ALA A 327 -20.82 -29.86 -45.40
CA ALA A 327 -22.16 -30.45 -45.39
C ALA A 327 -22.49 -31.32 -46.64
N LYS A 328 -21.70 -31.26 -47.71
CA LYS A 328 -21.84 -32.15 -48.89
C LYS A 328 -20.93 -33.38 -48.85
N ILE A 329 -19.94 -33.42 -47.94
CA ILE A 329 -18.83 -34.38 -48.01
C ILE A 329 -18.93 -35.48 -46.93
N LYS A 330 -19.82 -35.35 -45.93
CA LYS A 330 -20.02 -36.39 -44.91
C LYS A 330 -20.91 -37.56 -45.34
N VAL A 331 -20.32 -38.43 -46.17
CA VAL A 331 -20.68 -39.86 -46.28
C VAL A 331 -19.37 -40.66 -46.29
N MET A 332 -19.38 -41.85 -45.66
CA MET A 332 -18.27 -42.81 -45.50
C MET A 332 -17.26 -42.57 -44.33
N ASP A 333 -17.44 -43.42 -43.30
CA ASP A 333 -16.44 -44.30 -42.68
C ASP A 333 -15.33 -43.81 -41.72
N ASN A 334 -14.73 -44.80 -41.05
CA ASN A 334 -13.95 -44.80 -39.80
C ASN A 334 -13.15 -46.14 -39.76
N PRO A 335 -12.12 -46.38 -38.89
CA PRO A 335 -11.33 -45.51 -38.02
C PRO A 335 -9.86 -45.45 -38.59
N PRO A 336 -8.71 -45.97 -38.04
CA PRO A 336 -8.25 -46.34 -36.69
C PRO A 336 -6.81 -45.82 -36.31
N ASP A 337 -6.19 -46.47 -35.32
CA ASP A 337 -4.76 -46.67 -35.03
C ASP A 337 -3.76 -45.48 -34.85
N GLY A 338 -3.46 -45.22 -33.57
CA GLY A 338 -2.15 -45.54 -32.99
C GLY A 338 -0.94 -44.62 -33.23
N HIS A 339 -0.47 -43.94 -32.16
CA HIS A 339 0.83 -44.21 -31.51
C HIS A 339 1.09 -43.26 -30.32
N SER A 340 2.00 -43.67 -29.42
CA SER A 340 2.36 -42.93 -28.20
C SER A 340 3.55 -42.00 -28.41
N ALA A 341 3.47 -40.79 -27.84
CA ALA A 341 4.60 -39.85 -27.73
C ALA A 341 4.56 -39.14 -26.36
N GLN A 342 5.72 -39.00 -25.71
CA GLN A 342 5.82 -38.22 -24.47
C GLN A 342 5.72 -36.71 -24.78
N PRO A 343 4.89 -35.94 -24.08
CA PRO A 343 4.78 -34.50 -24.32
C PRO A 343 5.96 -33.74 -23.72
N VAL A 344 6.81 -33.17 -24.59
CA VAL A 344 7.78 -32.14 -24.18
C VAL A 344 7.02 -30.96 -23.59
N PHE A 345 7.39 -30.54 -22.38
CA PHE A 345 6.69 -29.52 -21.61
C PHE A 345 6.81 -28.13 -22.28
N ARG A 346 5.84 -27.78 -23.12
CA ARG A 346 5.64 -26.38 -23.54
C ARG A 346 5.23 -25.59 -22.29
N GLY A 347 6.06 -24.65 -21.89
CA GLY A 347 5.80 -23.83 -20.70
C GLY A 347 4.45 -23.13 -20.75
N THR A 348 3.89 -22.84 -19.58
CA THR A 348 2.63 -22.10 -19.43
C THR A 348 2.67 -20.77 -20.21
N LYS A 349 1.52 -20.29 -20.70
CA LYS A 349 1.44 -19.06 -21.53
C LYS A 349 2.17 -17.87 -20.89
N ASP A 350 2.11 -17.78 -19.56
CA ASP A 350 2.68 -16.71 -18.75
C ASP A 350 4.21 -16.76 -18.61
N SER A 351 4.86 -17.90 -18.87
CA SER A 351 6.33 -18.03 -18.87
C SER A 351 7.05 -17.09 -19.85
N ASN A 352 6.31 -16.47 -20.78
CA ASN A 352 6.79 -15.41 -21.66
C ASN A 352 6.70 -13.99 -21.08
N LEU A 353 5.80 -13.75 -20.12
CA LEU A 353 5.63 -12.48 -19.41
C LEU A 353 6.60 -12.38 -18.23
N TYR A 354 6.59 -13.39 -17.36
CA TYR A 354 7.47 -13.47 -16.20
C TYR A 354 8.82 -14.02 -16.63
N LYS A 355 9.82 -13.15 -16.71
CA LYS A 355 11.21 -13.46 -17.06
C LYS A 355 12.14 -12.79 -16.06
N PHE A 356 13.09 -13.56 -15.53
CA PHE A 356 14.15 -13.02 -14.69
C PHE A 356 15.02 -12.03 -15.49
N ALA A 357 15.37 -10.92 -14.86
CA ALA A 357 16.46 -10.03 -15.25
C ALA A 357 17.63 -10.20 -14.27
N HIS A 358 18.84 -10.10 -14.81
CA HIS A 358 20.10 -10.11 -14.06
C HIS A 358 20.75 -8.73 -14.16
N SER A 359 21.43 -8.31 -13.10
CA SER A 359 22.05 -6.97 -13.01
C SER A 359 23.28 -6.99 -12.13
N GLU A 360 24.30 -6.20 -12.49
CA GLU A 360 25.46 -5.95 -11.61
C GLU A 360 25.09 -5.28 -10.28
N ARG A 361 23.89 -4.69 -10.18
CA ARG A 361 23.44 -3.91 -9.01
C ARG A 361 22.44 -4.64 -8.12
N TYR A 362 21.68 -5.57 -8.67
CA TYR A 362 20.57 -6.22 -7.96
C TYR A 362 20.56 -7.73 -8.19
N PRO A 363 20.11 -8.51 -7.18
CA PRO A 363 19.70 -9.90 -7.34
C PRO A 363 18.69 -10.10 -8.49
N PRO A 364 18.44 -11.35 -8.88
CA PRO A 364 17.44 -11.67 -9.90
C PRO A 364 16.07 -11.12 -9.56
N HIS A 365 15.37 -10.58 -10.55
CA HIS A 365 14.10 -9.89 -10.35
C HIS A 365 13.25 -9.90 -11.64
N LEU A 366 12.02 -9.41 -11.58
CA LEU A 366 11.13 -9.38 -12.75
C LEU A 366 11.59 -8.35 -13.79
N LYS A 367 11.90 -8.82 -15.00
CA LYS A 367 12.41 -7.99 -16.11
C LYS A 367 11.43 -6.90 -16.56
N HIS A 368 10.14 -7.24 -16.66
CA HIS A 368 9.07 -6.35 -17.10
C HIS A 368 7.81 -6.65 -16.29
N ILE A 369 7.18 -5.62 -15.72
CA ILE A 369 5.96 -5.76 -14.93
C ILE A 369 4.77 -6.00 -15.89
N PRO A 370 4.05 -7.13 -15.80
CA PRO A 370 2.82 -7.35 -16.57
C PRO A 370 1.80 -6.25 -16.33
N TRP A 371 1.01 -5.91 -17.36
CA TRP A 371 0.02 -4.83 -17.28
C TRP A 371 -0.94 -4.98 -16.09
N LYS A 372 -1.34 -6.21 -15.71
CA LYS A 372 -2.21 -6.48 -14.55
C LYS A 372 -1.61 -6.08 -13.18
N TYR A 373 -0.30 -5.84 -13.10
CA TYR A 373 0.41 -5.34 -11.91
C TYR A 373 0.94 -3.91 -12.08
N GLN A 374 0.66 -3.25 -13.21
CA GLN A 374 0.98 -1.83 -13.39
C GLN A 374 -0.12 -0.98 -12.77
N THR A 375 0.15 -0.41 -11.60
CA THR A 375 -0.64 0.69 -11.04
C THR A 375 0.20 1.96 -10.93
N ASN A 376 -0.47 3.11 -10.87
CA ASN A 376 0.21 4.38 -10.66
C ASN A 376 0.77 4.41 -9.23
N ILE A 377 2.03 4.84 -9.08
CA ILE A 377 2.72 5.04 -7.81
C ILE A 377 1.92 5.95 -6.83
N PHE A 378 1.08 6.85 -7.36
CA PHE A 378 0.15 7.70 -6.60
C PHE A 378 -1.12 7.00 -6.06
N HIS A 379 -1.36 5.73 -6.41
CA HIS A 379 -2.37 4.88 -5.74
C HIS A 379 -1.78 4.03 -4.63
N ILE A 380 -0.44 3.95 -4.53
CA ILE A 380 0.27 3.14 -3.53
C ILE A 380 0.65 4.01 -2.32
N PHE A 381 1.34 5.12 -2.58
CA PHE A 381 1.80 6.06 -1.55
C PHE A 381 0.80 7.20 -1.35
N ASP A 382 0.79 7.80 -0.15
CA ASP A 382 0.13 9.10 0.04
C ASP A 382 0.69 10.13 -0.97
N ALA A 383 -0.20 10.71 -1.78
CA ALA A 383 0.19 11.55 -2.89
C ALA A 383 0.91 12.84 -2.44
N LEU A 384 0.60 13.39 -1.26
CA LEU A 384 1.28 14.56 -0.72
C LEU A 384 2.67 14.20 -0.17
N ALA A 385 2.81 13.05 0.48
CA ALA A 385 4.12 12.53 0.91
C ALA A 385 5.02 12.25 -0.32
N LEU A 386 4.48 11.65 -1.38
CA LEU A 386 5.23 11.35 -2.59
C LEU A 386 5.60 12.61 -3.39
N ILE A 387 4.72 13.61 -3.50
CA ILE A 387 5.04 14.93 -4.07
C ILE A 387 6.17 15.61 -3.27
N GLN A 388 6.08 15.62 -1.94
CA GLN A 388 7.11 16.22 -1.08
C GLN A 388 8.46 15.52 -1.23
N THR A 389 8.48 14.19 -1.29
CA THR A 389 9.70 13.40 -1.53
C THR A 389 10.32 13.72 -2.89
N LYS A 390 9.52 13.74 -3.97
CA LYS A 390 9.98 14.14 -5.31
C LYS A 390 10.53 15.57 -5.32
N ALA A 391 9.91 16.50 -4.60
CA ALA A 391 10.38 17.88 -4.48
C ALA A 391 11.73 18.01 -3.73
N LEU A 392 11.97 17.20 -2.69
CA LEU A 392 13.28 17.14 -2.01
C LEU A 392 14.39 16.55 -2.90
N LEU A 393 14.04 15.57 -3.74
CA LEU A 393 14.97 14.98 -4.70
C LEU A 393 15.35 15.95 -5.82
N ILE A 394 14.37 16.62 -6.44
CA ILE A 394 14.58 17.56 -7.56
C ILE A 394 15.19 18.87 -7.05
N GLY A 395 14.57 19.51 -6.06
CA GLY A 395 15.01 20.80 -5.53
C GLY A 395 16.39 20.73 -4.86
N GLY A 396 16.82 19.56 -4.38
CA GLY A 396 18.11 19.38 -3.75
C GLY A 396 19.33 19.68 -4.64
N GLN A 397 19.15 19.70 -5.96
CA GLN A 397 20.20 20.02 -6.94
C GLN A 397 20.20 21.50 -7.38
N SER A 398 19.17 22.28 -7.05
CA SER A 398 19.08 23.70 -7.40
C SER A 398 19.66 24.61 -6.32
N MET A 399 20.54 25.55 -6.71
CA MET A 399 21.05 26.59 -5.80
C MET A 399 19.93 27.52 -5.30
N ILE A 400 18.86 27.72 -6.08
CA ILE A 400 17.70 28.56 -5.73
C ILE A 400 16.86 27.91 -4.62
N CYS A 401 16.78 26.57 -4.60
CA CYS A 401 16.00 25.84 -3.60
C CYS A 401 16.73 25.65 -2.26
N GLN A 402 18.06 25.72 -2.21
CA GLN A 402 18.80 25.52 -0.95
C GLN A 402 18.45 26.53 0.16
N PRO A 403 18.32 27.85 -0.09
CA PRO A 403 17.80 28.81 0.90
C PRO A 403 16.40 28.47 1.41
N LEU A 404 15.51 28.01 0.53
CA LEU A 404 14.15 27.58 0.89
C LEU A 404 14.19 26.32 1.78
N MET A 405 15.04 25.34 1.47
CA MET A 405 15.25 24.17 2.33
C MET A 405 15.87 24.53 3.68
N ARG A 406 16.86 25.43 3.73
CA ARG A 406 17.43 25.95 4.99
C ARG A 406 16.36 26.62 5.86
N ARG A 407 15.47 27.41 5.27
CA ARG A 407 14.35 28.09 5.95
C ARG A 407 13.24 27.12 6.38
N ARG A 408 12.93 26.09 5.58
CA ARG A 408 11.93 25.04 5.90
C ARG A 408 12.45 24.11 7.00
N ALA A 409 13.73 23.76 6.99
CA ALA A 409 14.34 22.85 7.96
C ALA A 409 14.58 23.54 9.31
N HIS A 410 15.00 24.81 9.32
CA HIS A 410 15.27 25.62 10.53
C HIS A 410 16.26 24.96 11.51
N LEU A 411 17.27 24.27 10.99
CA LEU A 411 18.29 23.55 11.78
C LEU A 411 19.46 24.44 12.19
N HIS A 412 19.77 25.47 11.41
CA HIS A 412 20.95 26.33 11.57
C HIS A 412 20.94 27.22 12.82
N THR A 413 19.88 27.18 13.62
CA THR A 413 19.76 27.87 14.92
C THR A 413 19.94 26.91 16.10
N ALA A 414 20.09 25.60 15.87
CA ALA A 414 20.34 24.64 16.94
C ALA A 414 21.78 24.76 17.44
N SER A 415 21.90 24.91 18.74
CA SER A 415 23.14 25.06 19.52
C SER A 415 23.30 23.96 20.57
N ALA A 416 22.18 23.43 21.07
CA ALA A 416 22.07 22.26 21.93
C ALA A 416 21.17 21.18 21.28
N MET A 417 21.28 19.93 21.75
CA MET A 417 20.39 18.83 21.38
C MET A 417 18.94 19.12 21.80
N GLN A 418 18.75 19.87 22.88
CA GLN A 418 17.43 20.32 23.32
C GLN A 418 16.75 21.27 22.33
N ASP A 419 17.51 22.00 21.50
CA ASP A 419 16.93 22.82 20.42
C ASP A 419 16.30 21.92 19.34
N LEU A 420 16.89 20.75 19.07
CA LEU A 420 16.38 19.78 18.11
C LEU A 420 15.11 19.06 18.63
N VAL A 421 15.05 18.75 19.93
CA VAL A 421 13.84 18.23 20.61
C VAL A 421 12.72 19.28 20.61
N THR A 422 13.02 20.51 21.04
CA THR A 422 12.06 21.63 21.04
C THR A 422 11.50 21.90 19.64
N ARG A 423 12.37 21.95 18.63
CA ARG A 423 12.01 22.05 17.21
C ARG A 423 11.12 20.88 16.76
N ASN A 424 11.41 19.65 17.20
CA ASN A 424 10.59 18.48 16.89
C ASN A 424 9.18 18.65 17.46
N HIS A 425 9.05 18.98 18.74
CA HIS A 425 7.76 19.23 19.40
C HIS A 425 6.96 20.34 18.70
N ASP A 426 7.60 21.45 18.36
CA ASP A 426 6.92 22.60 17.74
C ASP A 426 6.48 22.35 16.30
N LEU A 427 7.24 21.54 15.53
CA LEU A 427 6.79 21.09 14.22
C LEU A 427 5.56 20.17 14.32
N HIS A 428 5.50 19.29 15.32
CA HIS A 428 4.30 18.47 15.56
C HIS A 428 3.09 19.31 15.96
N LYS A 429 3.24 20.18 16.97
CA LYS A 429 2.18 21.12 17.40
C LYS A 429 1.66 21.95 16.22
N LYS A 430 2.56 22.40 15.33
CA LYS A 430 2.24 23.19 14.13
C LYS A 430 1.56 22.36 13.02
N SER A 431 1.98 21.11 12.81
CA SER A 431 1.40 20.19 11.84
C SER A 431 -0.04 19.82 12.25
N GLN A 432 -0.21 19.39 13.50
CA GLN A 432 -1.51 19.05 14.09
C GLN A 432 -2.48 20.25 14.15
N ARG A 433 -2.04 21.43 14.63
CA ARG A 433 -2.86 22.66 14.63
C ARG A 433 -3.31 23.11 13.23
N LYS A 434 -2.64 22.66 12.16
CA LYS A 434 -2.98 22.98 10.76
C LYS A 434 -3.63 21.82 10.01
N GLY A 435 -3.80 20.65 10.64
CA GLY A 435 -4.32 19.44 9.99
C GLY A 435 -3.44 18.93 8.84
N LEU A 436 -2.14 19.23 8.84
CA LEU A 436 -1.22 18.84 7.78
C LEU A 436 -0.88 17.35 7.92
N ARG A 437 -1.18 16.53 6.91
CA ARG A 437 -0.70 15.15 6.84
C ARG A 437 0.75 15.12 6.34
N ASP A 438 1.68 15.54 7.19
CA ASP A 438 3.12 15.49 6.93
C ASP A 438 3.87 14.64 7.98
N MET A 439 5.20 14.53 7.83
CA MET A 439 6.07 13.74 8.70
C MET A 439 6.03 14.11 10.20
N TYR A 440 5.40 15.24 10.56
CA TYR A 440 5.23 15.68 11.94
C TYR A 440 3.76 15.59 12.41
N PHE A 441 2.87 14.93 11.66
CA PHE A 441 1.46 14.79 12.08
C PHE A 441 1.29 13.82 13.26
N LYS A 442 1.93 12.65 13.17
CA LYS A 442 1.98 11.62 14.21
C LYS A 442 3.23 11.78 15.08
N PRO A 443 3.19 11.44 16.38
CA PRO A 443 4.39 11.46 17.22
C PRO A 443 5.48 10.52 16.72
N ASN A 444 6.71 10.85 17.10
CA ASN A 444 7.91 10.04 16.90
C ASN A 444 8.68 9.95 18.24
N ILE A 445 9.76 9.17 18.30
CA ILE A 445 10.49 8.91 19.55
C ILE A 445 11.01 10.18 20.24
N GLY A 446 11.29 11.25 19.47
CA GLY A 446 11.65 12.57 20.00
C GLY A 446 10.48 13.37 20.58
N HIS A 447 9.38 12.71 20.98
CA HIS A 447 8.37 13.22 21.93
C HIS A 447 8.67 12.82 23.38
N ARG A 448 9.54 11.82 23.58
CA ARG A 448 9.97 11.39 24.91
C ARG A 448 11.14 12.24 25.38
N ASP A 449 11.21 12.53 26.68
CA ASP A 449 12.33 13.25 27.27
C ASP A 449 13.54 12.33 27.60
N ASP A 450 13.35 11.00 27.55
CA ASP A 450 14.32 9.93 27.86
C ASP A 450 14.88 9.22 26.60
N TRP A 451 14.62 9.75 25.39
CA TRP A 451 14.85 9.04 24.11
C TRP A 451 16.28 8.56 23.87
N TYR A 452 17.27 9.17 24.54
CA TYR A 452 18.70 8.89 24.43
C TYR A 452 19.21 7.86 25.46
N THR A 453 18.36 7.41 26.38
CA THR A 453 18.75 6.50 27.46
C THR A 453 19.13 5.11 26.96
N ASP A 454 19.90 4.40 27.78
CA ASP A 454 20.33 3.02 27.62
C ASP A 454 19.14 2.07 27.49
N ALA A 455 18.10 2.28 28.31
CA ALA A 455 16.85 1.52 28.23
C ALA A 455 16.17 1.67 26.86
N VAL A 456 16.01 2.91 26.37
CA VAL A 456 15.35 3.18 25.08
C VAL A 456 16.21 2.74 23.88
N PHE A 457 17.54 2.74 24.00
CA PHE A 457 18.46 2.20 22.98
C PHE A 457 18.50 0.67 22.96
N GLY A 458 18.49 0.02 24.13
CA GLY A 458 18.40 -1.43 24.27
C GLY A 458 17.06 -1.97 23.80
N GLN A 459 15.96 -1.35 24.22
CA GLN A 459 14.60 -1.74 23.84
C GLN A 459 14.37 -1.68 22.31
N GLN A 460 15.07 -0.80 21.59
CA GLN A 460 15.04 -0.76 20.12
C GLN A 460 15.57 -2.04 19.44
N GLN A 461 16.38 -2.87 20.11
CA GLN A 461 16.79 -4.19 19.59
C GLN A 461 15.68 -5.24 19.69
N PHE A 462 14.61 -4.97 20.46
CA PHE A 462 13.51 -5.89 20.77
C PHE A 462 12.15 -5.44 20.20
N THR A 463 11.90 -4.13 20.10
CA THR A 463 10.64 -3.54 19.59
C THR A 463 10.85 -2.38 18.60
N GLY A 464 12.09 -2.16 18.16
CA GLY A 464 12.43 -1.17 17.15
C GLY A 464 12.18 -1.64 15.71
N THR A 465 12.81 -0.95 14.76
CA THR A 465 12.74 -1.25 13.31
C THR A 465 13.50 -2.50 12.88
N ASN A 466 14.49 -2.94 13.67
CA ASN A 466 15.30 -4.13 13.41
C ASN A 466 15.30 -5.10 14.60
N PRO A 467 14.15 -5.70 14.95
CA PRO A 467 14.02 -6.54 16.14
C PRO A 467 14.48 -8.00 15.90
N SER A 468 15.06 -8.31 14.74
CA SER A 468 15.25 -9.68 14.23
C SER A 468 16.71 -10.05 13.92
N THR A 469 17.69 -9.20 14.27
CA THR A 469 19.12 -9.49 14.01
C THR A 469 20.02 -9.53 15.24
N ILE A 470 19.54 -9.13 16.42
CA ILE A 470 20.30 -9.31 17.67
C ILE A 470 20.42 -10.81 18.00
N THR A 471 21.62 -11.25 18.40
CA THR A 471 21.95 -12.66 18.63
C THR A 471 22.65 -12.89 19.97
N LEU A 472 22.49 -14.05 20.59
CA LEU A 472 23.31 -14.49 21.72
C LEU A 472 24.79 -14.40 21.34
N ALA A 473 25.61 -13.76 22.16
CA ALA A 473 26.99 -13.43 21.83
C ALA A 473 27.85 -14.71 21.75
N PRO A 474 28.35 -15.11 20.57
CA PRO A 474 29.27 -16.25 20.46
C PRO A 474 30.57 -15.99 21.24
N PRO A 475 31.28 -17.05 21.71
CA PRO A 475 32.45 -16.91 22.58
C PRO A 475 33.56 -15.97 22.08
N ARG A 476 33.68 -15.76 20.75
CA ARG A 476 34.61 -14.76 20.18
C ARG A 476 34.38 -13.36 20.75
N TRP A 477 33.12 -12.95 20.91
CA TRP A 477 32.79 -11.60 21.35
C TRP A 477 32.94 -11.43 22.85
N ILE A 478 32.63 -12.46 23.65
CA ILE A 478 32.98 -12.49 25.08
C ILE A 478 34.49 -12.33 25.26
N HIS A 479 35.30 -13.03 24.46
CA HIS A 479 36.76 -12.94 24.50
C HIS A 479 37.29 -11.57 24.05
N GLU A 480 36.83 -11.03 22.92
CA GLU A 480 37.30 -9.73 22.42
C GLU A 480 36.89 -8.56 23.34
N PHE A 481 35.62 -8.51 23.79
CA PHE A 481 35.20 -7.50 24.77
C PHE A 481 35.88 -7.70 26.13
N GLY A 482 36.14 -8.93 26.56
CA GLY A 482 36.94 -9.22 27.75
C GLY A 482 38.35 -8.65 27.63
N THR A 483 39.04 -8.94 26.53
CA THR A 483 40.39 -8.42 26.23
C THR A 483 40.42 -6.89 26.20
N ALA A 484 39.48 -6.26 25.50
CA ALA A 484 39.34 -4.81 25.46
C ALA A 484 39.03 -4.21 26.86
N SER A 485 38.27 -4.90 27.71
CA SER A 485 37.99 -4.46 29.08
C SER A 485 39.24 -4.51 29.97
N CYS A 486 40.10 -5.53 29.83
CA CYS A 486 41.38 -5.61 30.52
C CYS A 486 42.33 -4.47 30.11
N ILE A 487 42.42 -4.18 28.80
CA ILE A 487 43.22 -3.06 28.25
C ILE A 487 42.73 -1.71 28.80
N GLN A 488 41.42 -1.53 28.97
CA GLN A 488 40.81 -0.32 29.54
C GLN A 488 40.69 -0.35 31.08
N HIS A 489 41.27 -1.36 31.74
CA HIS A 489 41.24 -1.57 33.19
C HIS A 489 39.82 -1.66 33.81
N ARG A 490 38.83 -2.07 33.01
CA ARG A 490 37.44 -2.33 33.40
C ARG A 490 37.26 -3.73 33.97
N ALA A 491 37.85 -3.95 35.15
CA ALA A 491 37.76 -5.23 35.87
C ALA A 491 36.32 -5.61 36.26
N ASP A 492 35.46 -4.61 36.45
CA ASP A 492 34.01 -4.73 36.63
C ASP A 492 33.31 -5.40 35.43
N ILE A 493 33.68 -4.98 34.21
CA ILE A 493 33.17 -5.58 32.98
C ILE A 493 33.73 -6.99 32.77
N MET A 494 35.03 -7.18 33.00
CA MET A 494 35.67 -8.50 32.87
C MET A 494 35.05 -9.53 33.84
N GLN A 495 34.72 -9.10 35.07
CA GLN A 495 34.00 -9.95 36.02
C GLN A 495 32.61 -10.30 35.48
N LEU A 496 31.80 -9.32 35.06
CA LEU A 496 30.43 -9.59 34.57
C LEU A 496 30.42 -10.53 33.35
N LEU A 497 31.40 -10.37 32.44
CA LEU A 497 31.61 -11.27 31.29
C LEU A 497 31.99 -12.70 31.70
N THR A 498 32.61 -12.89 32.86
CA THR A 498 33.04 -14.19 33.41
C THR A 498 31.93 -14.85 34.24
N ASP A 499 31.18 -14.06 35.01
CA ASP A 499 30.15 -14.53 35.94
C ASP A 499 28.83 -14.88 35.24
N ASP A 500 28.50 -14.25 34.10
CA ASP A 500 27.23 -14.50 33.38
C ASP A 500 27.34 -14.57 31.83
N PRO A 501 28.31 -15.31 31.26
CA PRO A 501 28.61 -15.32 29.81
C PRO A 501 27.45 -15.73 28.89
N GLN A 502 26.48 -16.46 29.44
CA GLN A 502 25.30 -17.00 28.72
C GLN A 502 24.19 -15.97 28.45
N ASN A 503 24.29 -14.75 29.02
CA ASN A 503 23.24 -13.74 28.98
C ASN A 503 23.63 -12.48 28.18
N PHE A 504 24.76 -12.52 27.48
CA PHE A 504 25.17 -11.44 26.59
C PHE A 504 24.62 -11.62 25.18
N PHE A 505 24.20 -10.52 24.58
CA PHE A 505 23.70 -10.46 23.22
C PHE A 505 24.50 -9.43 22.42
N VAL A 506 24.65 -9.65 21.12
CA VAL A 506 25.43 -8.81 20.22
C VAL A 506 24.59 -8.35 19.03
N GLN A 507 24.71 -7.07 18.69
CA GLN A 507 24.32 -6.53 17.39
C GLN A 507 25.60 -6.31 16.57
N ASP A 508 25.83 -7.19 15.60
CA ASP A 508 27.10 -7.37 14.90
C ASP A 508 27.03 -6.84 13.46
N CYS A 509 27.79 -5.79 13.16
CA CYS A 509 28.01 -5.27 11.80
C CYS A 509 29.49 -5.29 11.38
N SER A 510 30.32 -6.13 12.04
CA SER A 510 31.75 -6.29 11.73
C SER A 510 32.01 -6.76 10.29
N ASP A 511 31.07 -7.51 9.73
CA ASP A 511 31.11 -8.11 8.40
C ASP A 511 31.14 -7.08 7.27
N PHE A 512 30.58 -5.88 7.46
CA PHE A 512 30.44 -4.82 6.43
C PHE A 512 31.75 -4.58 5.66
N ARG A 513 32.91 -4.50 6.34
CA ARG A 513 34.21 -4.27 5.69
C ARG A 513 34.60 -5.37 4.73
N SER A 514 34.41 -6.63 5.13
CA SER A 514 34.69 -7.79 4.28
C SER A 514 33.75 -7.86 3.07
N ILE A 515 32.46 -7.59 3.28
CA ILE A 515 31.41 -7.60 2.27
C ILE A 515 31.63 -6.49 1.22
N MET A 516 32.02 -5.30 1.68
CA MET A 516 32.20 -4.10 0.86
C MET A 516 33.60 -3.95 0.25
N GLY A 517 34.53 -4.87 0.54
CA GLY A 517 35.90 -4.85 0.02
C GLY A 517 36.78 -3.73 0.58
N VAL A 518 36.60 -3.36 1.86
CA VAL A 518 37.25 -2.21 2.50
C VAL A 518 38.32 -2.67 3.51
N SER A 519 39.57 -2.23 3.35
CA SER A 519 40.66 -2.56 4.28
C SER A 519 40.42 -1.99 5.68
N SER A 520 40.96 -2.64 6.73
CA SER A 520 40.91 -2.14 8.12
C SER A 520 41.44 -0.72 8.27
N SER A 521 42.44 -0.32 7.46
CA SER A 521 43.01 1.03 7.44
C SER A 521 42.07 2.11 6.89
N ALA A 522 41.15 1.76 5.97
CA ALA A 522 40.30 2.72 5.28
C ALA A 522 39.05 3.12 6.09
N GLU A 523 38.42 4.23 5.70
CA GLU A 523 37.17 4.72 6.28
C GLU A 523 36.02 4.59 5.28
N PHE A 524 34.81 4.34 5.78
CA PHE A 524 33.60 4.47 4.98
C PHE A 524 33.26 5.96 4.87
N ALA A 525 33.56 6.57 3.73
CA ALA A 525 33.26 7.97 3.47
C ALA A 525 32.69 8.16 2.04
N SER A 526 31.62 8.95 1.93
CA SER A 526 30.87 9.20 0.69
C SER A 526 30.21 10.58 0.75
N GLU A 527 30.47 11.46 -0.22
CA GLU A 527 29.92 12.84 -0.29
C GLU A 527 30.06 13.71 0.98
N ALA A 528 31.14 13.50 1.75
CA ALA A 528 31.37 14.07 3.09
C ALA A 528 30.32 13.66 4.14
N ARG A 529 29.79 12.44 4.01
CA ARG A 529 29.14 11.64 5.05
C ARG A 529 30.05 10.46 5.39
N TYR A 530 29.94 9.93 6.60
CA TYR A 530 30.74 8.81 7.11
C TYR A 530 29.83 7.68 7.59
N GLY A 531 30.24 6.44 7.29
CA GLY A 531 29.62 5.21 7.76
C GLY A 531 30.54 4.45 8.70
N CYS A 532 30.07 3.33 9.25
CA CYS A 532 30.82 2.53 10.20
C CYS A 532 30.34 1.07 10.24
N SER A 533 31.23 0.20 10.73
CA SER A 533 31.00 -1.24 10.94
C SER A 533 30.93 -1.55 12.45
N SER A 534 29.91 -1.03 13.13
CA SER A 534 29.81 -1.10 14.60
C SER A 534 29.58 -2.52 15.12
N VAL A 535 30.00 -2.78 16.36
CA VAL A 535 29.61 -3.98 17.13
C VAL A 535 29.18 -3.54 18.52
N ALA A 536 27.95 -3.86 18.91
CA ALA A 536 27.39 -3.47 20.21
C ALA A 536 27.07 -4.71 21.05
N LEU A 537 27.53 -4.73 22.30
CA LEU A 537 27.27 -5.77 23.30
C LEU A 537 26.22 -5.29 24.30
N PHE A 538 25.28 -6.18 24.62
CA PHE A 538 24.20 -5.99 25.57
C PHE A 538 24.19 -7.12 26.59
N HIS A 539 23.79 -6.84 27.84
CA HIS A 539 23.49 -7.84 28.85
C HIS A 539 21.96 -7.92 29.00
N LEU A 540 21.38 -9.11 28.84
CA LEU A 540 19.96 -9.33 29.14
C LEU A 540 19.83 -9.71 30.61
N GLU A 541 19.47 -8.74 31.44
CA GLU A 541 19.41 -8.88 32.89
C GLU A 541 18.24 -9.79 33.34
N PRO A 542 18.27 -10.40 34.54
CA PRO A 542 17.28 -11.40 34.96
C PRO A 542 15.82 -10.90 34.98
N GLN A 543 15.59 -9.61 35.22
CA GLN A 543 14.26 -9.00 35.17
C GLN A 543 13.73 -8.82 33.73
N GLY A 544 14.60 -8.83 32.71
CA GLY A 544 14.25 -8.72 31.29
C GLY A 544 14.64 -7.41 30.61
N THR A 545 15.36 -6.51 31.32
CA THR A 545 15.96 -5.31 30.72
C THR A 545 17.18 -5.70 29.87
N LEU A 546 17.27 -5.20 28.64
CA LEU A 546 18.43 -5.41 27.76
C LEU A 546 19.39 -4.20 27.84
N HIS A 547 20.39 -4.27 28.72
CA HIS A 547 21.29 -3.16 29.02
C HIS A 547 22.48 -3.08 28.04
N PRO A 548 22.71 -1.97 27.31
CA PRO A 548 23.87 -1.79 26.45
C PRO A 548 25.16 -1.59 27.27
N LEU A 549 26.12 -2.50 27.10
CA LEU A 549 27.32 -2.58 27.95
C LEU A 549 28.59 -2.08 27.25
N ALA A 550 28.74 -2.33 25.94
CA ALA A 550 29.92 -1.92 25.18
C ALA A 550 29.59 -1.65 23.71
N ILE A 551 30.28 -0.69 23.09
CA ILE A 551 30.14 -0.38 21.66
C ILE A 551 31.53 -0.17 21.06
N THR A 552 31.85 -0.96 20.04
CA THR A 552 32.92 -0.68 19.08
C THR A 552 32.35 0.18 17.96
N LEU A 553 32.87 1.40 17.76
CA LEU A 553 32.32 2.36 16.78
C LEU A 553 32.44 1.86 15.34
N ASP A 554 33.57 1.24 15.01
CA ASP A 554 33.92 0.79 13.67
C ASP A 554 34.99 -0.32 13.80
N TYR A 555 34.57 -1.56 13.57
CA TYR A 555 35.37 -2.75 13.82
C TYR A 555 36.42 -2.96 12.72
N LYS A 556 37.71 -2.99 13.07
CA LYS A 556 38.84 -2.95 12.13
C LYS A 556 39.62 -4.27 12.13
N ALA A 557 38.87 -5.38 12.08
CA ALA A 557 39.33 -6.78 12.11
C ALA A 557 39.78 -7.33 13.48
N ASN A 558 39.91 -6.48 14.50
CA ASN A 558 39.99 -6.81 15.93
C ASN A 558 39.62 -5.56 16.75
N MET A 559 39.45 -5.68 18.07
CA MET A 559 39.14 -4.54 18.94
C MET A 559 40.33 -3.64 19.32
N GLU A 560 41.58 -4.10 19.17
CA GLU A 560 42.79 -3.32 19.50
C GLU A 560 43.08 -2.25 18.42
N ASP A 561 42.84 -2.57 17.16
CA ASP A 561 42.86 -1.66 15.99
C ASP A 561 41.61 -0.76 15.90
N SER A 562 40.69 -0.85 16.85
CA SER A 562 39.37 -0.19 16.85
C SER A 562 39.15 0.74 18.03
N VAL A 563 38.13 1.60 17.94
CA VAL A 563 37.66 2.40 19.07
C VAL A 563 36.46 1.72 19.72
N THR A 564 36.70 1.06 20.86
CA THR A 564 35.68 0.43 21.72
C THR A 564 35.51 1.24 23.00
N ILE A 565 34.28 1.55 23.38
CA ILE A 565 33.92 2.18 24.66
C ILE A 565 33.00 1.27 25.46
N PHE A 566 33.25 1.17 26.76
CA PHE A 566 32.36 0.51 27.72
C PHE A 566 31.47 1.53 28.41
N ASN A 567 30.21 1.19 28.62
CA ASN A 567 29.26 2.01 29.37
C ASN A 567 29.81 2.31 30.79
N ARG A 568 29.60 3.53 31.29
CA ARG A 568 29.90 3.87 32.69
C ARG A 568 28.97 3.12 33.65
N ARG A 569 27.76 2.79 33.20
CA ARG A 569 26.75 2.00 33.90
C ARG A 569 26.94 0.53 33.58
N VAL A 570 27.25 -0.30 34.58
CA VAL A 570 27.49 -1.74 34.41
C VAL A 570 26.17 -2.51 34.29
N THR A 571 25.11 -2.02 34.93
CA THR A 571 23.74 -2.55 34.86
C THR A 571 22.73 -1.42 34.61
N SER A 572 21.53 -1.81 34.19
CA SER A 572 20.35 -0.94 34.07
C SER A 572 20.00 -0.19 35.36
N THR A 573 20.32 -0.79 36.51
CA THR A 573 20.09 -0.23 37.86
C THR A 573 21.23 0.65 38.37
N THR A 574 22.38 0.69 37.69
CA THR A 574 23.51 1.55 38.07
C THR A 574 23.15 3.02 37.83
N PRO A 575 23.23 3.93 38.83
CA PRO A 575 22.97 5.35 38.61
C PRO A 575 24.02 6.01 37.70
N GLY A 576 23.60 6.97 36.88
CA GLY A 576 24.49 7.78 36.03
C GLY A 576 23.74 8.89 35.31
N ASP A 577 24.45 9.94 34.91
CA ASP A 577 23.93 11.01 34.05
C ASP A 577 24.05 10.60 32.59
N GLU A 578 22.94 10.10 32.02
CA GLU A 578 22.87 9.67 30.62
C GLU A 578 22.70 10.84 29.64
N SER A 579 22.27 11.99 30.14
CA SER A 579 22.11 13.23 29.36
C SER A 579 23.46 13.75 28.90
N GLU A 580 24.41 13.87 29.83
CA GLU A 580 25.71 14.49 29.59
C GLU A 580 26.83 13.51 29.22
N ASP A 581 26.54 12.21 29.06
CA ASP A 581 27.50 11.22 28.53
C ASP A 581 27.61 11.30 26.99
N TRP A 582 28.07 12.44 26.50
CA TRP A 582 28.24 12.71 25.06
C TRP A 582 29.14 11.69 24.32
N PRO A 583 30.24 11.16 24.90
CA PRO A 583 30.98 10.03 24.33
C PRO A 583 30.12 8.78 24.13
N TRP A 584 29.33 8.38 25.13
CA TRP A 584 28.47 7.21 25.04
C TRP A 584 27.25 7.43 24.12
N ARG A 585 26.66 8.65 24.11
CA ARG A 585 25.62 9.04 23.15
C ARG A 585 26.14 9.02 21.71
N TYR A 586 27.38 9.43 21.46
CA TYR A 586 28.03 9.29 20.14
C TYR A 586 28.21 7.82 19.74
N ALA A 587 28.56 6.96 20.69
CA ALA A 587 28.69 5.52 20.44
C ALA A 587 27.35 4.86 20.09
N LYS A 588 26.28 5.15 20.85
CA LYS A 588 24.91 4.72 20.54
C LYS A 588 24.45 5.23 19.16
N MET A 589 24.76 6.48 18.81
CA MET A 589 24.49 7.04 17.48
C MET A 589 25.28 6.34 16.36
N SER A 590 26.53 5.94 16.61
CA SER A 590 27.36 5.18 15.64
C SER A 590 26.78 3.78 15.40
N ALA A 591 26.38 3.08 16.46
CA ALA A 591 25.69 1.80 16.35
C ALA A 591 24.39 1.91 15.54
N GLN A 592 23.60 2.98 15.74
CA GLN A 592 22.38 3.25 14.97
C GLN A 592 22.64 3.53 13.48
N VAL A 593 23.80 4.10 13.10
CA VAL A 593 24.19 4.27 11.68
C VAL A 593 24.48 2.93 11.01
N SER A 594 25.19 2.02 11.69
CA SER A 594 25.38 0.65 11.19
C SER A 594 24.05 -0.11 11.13
N ASP A 595 23.23 0.01 12.16
CA ASP A 595 21.94 -0.67 12.22
C ASP A 595 20.95 -0.13 11.18
N TRP A 596 20.97 1.17 10.84
CA TRP A 596 20.15 1.72 9.77
C TRP A 596 20.45 1.05 8.41
N LEU A 597 21.73 0.80 8.09
CA LEU A 597 22.07 0.09 6.84
C LEU A 597 21.63 -1.37 6.89
N ARG A 598 21.88 -2.08 8.01
CA ARG A 598 21.45 -3.48 8.19
C ARG A 598 19.93 -3.60 8.12
N HIS A 599 19.21 -2.66 8.73
CA HIS A 599 17.77 -2.53 8.68
C HIS A 599 17.26 -2.30 7.25
N GLU A 600 17.54 -1.14 6.64
CA GLU A 600 16.90 -0.77 5.38
C GLU A 600 17.34 -1.63 4.19
N VAL A 601 18.63 -2.02 4.13
CA VAL A 601 19.16 -2.74 2.96
C VAL A 601 19.03 -4.24 3.09
N ALA A 602 19.31 -4.83 4.26
CA ALA A 602 19.23 -6.28 4.44
C ALA A 602 17.86 -6.71 4.99
N VAL A 603 17.48 -6.28 6.19
CA VAL A 603 16.30 -6.80 6.91
C VAL A 603 14.98 -6.38 6.26
N HIS A 604 14.93 -5.18 5.67
CA HIS A 604 13.79 -4.64 4.96
C HIS A 604 13.87 -4.99 3.46
N LEU A 605 14.69 -4.29 2.68
CA LEU A 605 14.70 -4.43 1.22
C LEU A 605 15.06 -5.83 0.71
N VAL A 606 16.09 -6.48 1.24
CA VAL A 606 16.48 -7.82 0.75
C VAL A 606 15.54 -8.89 1.31
N ASN A 607 15.46 -9.00 2.64
CA ASN A 607 14.83 -10.12 3.35
C ASN A 607 13.29 -10.10 3.31
N THR A 608 12.66 -9.03 2.79
CA THR A 608 11.25 -9.09 2.38
C THR A 608 11.09 -8.91 0.87
N HIS A 609 11.32 -7.70 0.34
CA HIS A 609 10.97 -7.37 -1.04
C HIS A 609 11.66 -8.27 -2.09
N LEU A 610 13.00 -8.39 -2.03
CA LEU A 610 13.76 -8.99 -3.12
C LEU A 610 13.76 -10.53 -3.08
N VAL A 611 13.71 -11.15 -1.90
CA VAL A 611 13.52 -12.61 -1.80
C VAL A 611 12.13 -13.03 -2.25
N GLU A 612 11.08 -12.33 -1.80
CA GLU A 612 9.70 -12.64 -2.17
C GLU A 612 9.45 -12.43 -3.67
N GLU A 613 10.04 -11.40 -4.30
CA GLU A 613 9.94 -11.23 -5.77
C GLU A 613 10.48 -12.42 -6.57
N VAL A 614 11.50 -13.13 -6.07
CA VAL A 614 11.97 -14.35 -6.74
C VAL A 614 10.99 -15.50 -6.57
N ILE A 615 10.29 -15.60 -5.44
CA ILE A 615 9.20 -16.56 -5.24
C ILE A 615 8.03 -16.24 -6.18
N ILE A 616 7.60 -14.96 -6.25
CA ILE A 616 6.52 -14.50 -7.14
C ILE A 616 6.84 -14.84 -8.60
N VAL A 617 8.06 -14.49 -9.06
CA VAL A 617 8.47 -14.73 -10.45
C VAL A 617 8.59 -16.22 -10.74
N ALA A 618 9.15 -17.03 -9.84
CA ALA A 618 9.21 -18.48 -10.02
C ALA A 618 7.81 -19.10 -10.06
N ALA A 619 6.92 -18.72 -9.14
CA ALA A 619 5.56 -19.23 -9.02
C ALA A 619 4.72 -19.01 -10.28
N HIS A 620 4.69 -17.79 -10.83
CA HIS A 620 3.98 -17.52 -12.09
C HIS A 620 4.61 -18.22 -13.32
N ARG A 621 5.84 -18.73 -13.21
CA ARG A 621 6.54 -19.46 -14.29
C ARG A 621 6.36 -20.97 -14.20
N THR A 622 6.03 -21.51 -13.02
CA THR A 622 5.96 -22.96 -12.77
C THR A 622 4.54 -23.46 -12.48
N PHE A 623 3.76 -22.77 -11.65
CA PHE A 623 2.42 -23.21 -11.27
C PHE A 623 1.38 -23.00 -12.36
N GLU A 624 0.32 -23.82 -12.31
CA GLU A 624 -0.95 -23.54 -12.97
C GLU A 624 -1.85 -22.71 -12.00
N PRO A 625 -2.69 -21.76 -12.48
CA PRO A 625 -3.47 -20.87 -11.59
C PRO A 625 -4.45 -21.56 -10.62
N TYR A 626 -4.75 -22.84 -10.85
CA TYR A 626 -5.61 -23.65 -9.99
C TYR A 626 -4.82 -24.53 -9.00
N HIS A 627 -3.49 -24.40 -8.95
CA HIS A 627 -2.65 -25.13 -8.00
C HIS A 627 -2.84 -24.56 -6.59
N ILE A 628 -3.10 -25.41 -5.60
CA ILE A 628 -3.53 -24.96 -4.26
C ILE A 628 -2.50 -24.05 -3.58
N VAL A 629 -1.20 -24.27 -3.81
CA VAL A 629 -0.12 -23.44 -3.27
C VAL A 629 -0.08 -22.06 -3.93
N PHE A 630 -0.34 -21.99 -5.24
CA PHE A 630 -0.47 -20.73 -5.96
C PHE A 630 -1.70 -19.93 -5.48
N GLN A 631 -2.84 -20.60 -5.27
CA GLN A 631 -4.07 -19.97 -4.79
C GLN A 631 -4.00 -19.51 -3.33
N LEU A 632 -3.15 -20.14 -2.50
CA LEU A 632 -2.82 -19.65 -1.17
C LEU A 632 -1.96 -18.38 -1.21
N LEU A 633 -1.01 -18.29 -2.15
CA LEU A 633 0.02 -17.24 -2.13
C LEU A 633 -0.31 -16.00 -2.99
N GLU A 634 -1.02 -16.11 -4.11
CA GLU A 634 -1.30 -14.95 -5.00
C GLU A 634 -1.94 -13.73 -4.27
N PRO A 635 -2.85 -13.87 -3.28
CA PRO A 635 -3.36 -12.74 -2.50
C PRO A 635 -2.29 -11.93 -1.77
N HIS A 636 -1.19 -12.57 -1.34
CA HIS A 636 -0.11 -11.95 -0.56
C HIS A 636 0.94 -11.26 -1.43
N TRP A 637 0.79 -11.27 -2.75
CA TRP A 637 1.75 -10.69 -3.71
C TRP A 637 1.31 -9.34 -4.29
N SER A 638 0.14 -8.83 -3.90
CA SER A 638 -0.39 -7.55 -4.35
C SER A 638 0.62 -6.41 -4.16
N THR A 639 0.78 -5.58 -5.21
CA THR A 639 1.62 -4.36 -5.28
C THR A 639 3.15 -4.58 -5.25
N THR A 640 3.66 -5.65 -4.62
CA THR A 640 5.11 -5.95 -4.44
C THR A 640 5.96 -5.74 -5.70
N LEU A 641 5.56 -6.30 -6.85
CA LEU A 641 6.36 -6.28 -8.09
C LEU A 641 6.62 -4.86 -8.64
N VAL A 642 5.62 -3.98 -8.57
CA VAL A 642 5.74 -2.60 -9.08
C VAL A 642 6.46 -1.68 -8.10
N LEU A 643 6.35 -1.94 -6.80
CA LEU A 643 7.15 -1.32 -5.75
C LEU A 643 8.62 -1.63 -5.93
N ASN A 644 8.98 -2.90 -6.05
CA ASN A 644 10.37 -3.33 -6.16
C ASN A 644 11.06 -2.74 -7.41
N LYS A 645 10.36 -2.67 -8.55
CA LYS A 645 10.84 -1.93 -9.73
C LYS A 645 11.11 -0.45 -9.38
N SER A 646 10.16 0.21 -8.73
CA SER A 646 10.26 1.62 -8.35
C SER A 646 11.40 1.88 -7.35
N ALA A 647 11.65 0.94 -6.44
CA ALA A 647 12.77 0.95 -5.50
C ALA A 647 14.12 0.82 -6.24
N ARG A 648 14.21 -0.10 -7.22
CA ARG A 648 15.41 -0.28 -8.07
C ARG A 648 15.72 0.95 -8.94
N GLU A 649 14.70 1.61 -9.48
CA GLU A 649 14.84 2.76 -10.40
C GLU A 649 15.01 4.11 -9.70
N THR A 650 14.55 4.24 -8.45
CA THR A 650 14.53 5.53 -7.74
C THR A 650 14.99 5.47 -6.29
N LEU A 651 14.41 4.61 -5.43
CA LEU A 651 14.71 4.63 -3.98
C LEU A 651 16.18 4.35 -3.71
N VAL A 652 16.69 3.18 -4.09
CA VAL A 652 18.09 2.80 -3.84
C VAL A 652 19.09 3.77 -4.49
N PRO A 653 19.00 4.10 -5.80
CA PRO A 653 20.01 4.94 -6.47
C PRO A 653 19.93 6.45 -6.19
N LYS A 654 18.77 6.99 -5.79
CA LYS A 654 18.57 8.46 -5.63
C LYS A 654 18.28 8.89 -4.18
N VAL A 655 17.91 7.95 -3.31
CA VAL A 655 17.61 8.19 -1.90
C VAL A 655 18.65 7.49 -1.01
N ILE A 656 18.64 6.16 -0.93
CA ILE A 656 19.47 5.38 0.02
C ILE A 656 20.97 5.69 -0.13
N ILE A 657 21.51 5.49 -1.34
CA ILE A 657 22.93 5.77 -1.62
C ILE A 657 23.26 7.26 -1.40
N GLY A 658 22.31 8.17 -1.68
CA GLY A 658 22.42 9.61 -1.49
C GLY A 658 22.19 10.09 -0.04
N MET A 659 22.10 9.18 0.94
CA MET A 659 21.92 9.49 2.36
C MET A 659 22.99 8.84 3.25
N THR A 660 23.55 7.69 2.86
CA THR A 660 24.58 7.00 3.65
C THR A 660 26.00 7.56 3.51
N GLY A 661 26.88 7.18 4.42
CA GLY A 661 28.35 7.34 4.29
C GLY A 661 29.05 6.26 3.46
N PHE A 662 28.30 5.35 2.81
CA PHE A 662 28.83 4.32 1.93
C PHE A 662 28.76 4.77 0.46
N THR A 663 29.67 4.29 -0.37
CA THR A 663 29.64 4.52 -1.82
C THR A 663 28.67 3.56 -2.50
N ALA A 664 28.18 3.91 -3.69
CA ALA A 664 27.24 3.09 -4.45
C ALA A 664 27.70 1.63 -4.65
N SER A 665 28.99 1.40 -4.92
CA SER A 665 29.55 0.06 -5.07
C SER A 665 29.49 -0.75 -3.77
N GLN A 666 29.76 -0.12 -2.63
CA GLN A 666 29.70 -0.73 -1.31
C GLN A 666 28.26 -1.07 -0.90
N THR A 667 27.30 -0.16 -1.13
CA THR A 667 25.87 -0.43 -0.89
C THR A 667 25.35 -1.58 -1.76
N TYR A 668 25.70 -1.63 -3.05
CA TYR A 668 25.32 -2.74 -3.92
C TYR A 668 26.06 -4.05 -3.64
N ALA A 669 27.28 -4.01 -3.07
CA ALA A 669 27.96 -5.20 -2.57
C ALA A 669 27.20 -5.77 -1.35
N PHE A 670 26.86 -4.94 -0.37
CA PHE A 670 26.11 -5.32 0.82
C PHE A 670 24.72 -5.89 0.48
N LEU A 671 23.97 -5.22 -0.41
CA LEU A 671 22.67 -5.70 -0.89
C LEU A 671 22.77 -7.10 -1.55
N LYS A 672 23.77 -7.33 -2.41
CA LYS A 672 23.96 -8.63 -3.07
C LYS A 672 24.49 -9.72 -2.14
N ASP A 673 25.24 -9.37 -1.10
CA ASP A 673 25.74 -10.33 -0.11
C ASP A 673 24.65 -10.77 0.86
N ALA A 674 23.84 -9.84 1.39
CA ALA A 674 22.66 -10.15 2.19
C ALA A 674 21.72 -11.11 1.45
N TYR A 675 21.50 -10.90 0.14
CA TYR A 675 20.66 -11.78 -0.67
C TYR A 675 21.25 -13.19 -0.81
N LYS A 676 22.56 -13.30 -1.02
CA LYS A 676 23.27 -14.59 -1.13
C LYS A 676 23.32 -15.39 0.17
N LYS A 677 23.20 -14.70 1.32
CA LYS A 677 23.19 -15.29 2.67
C LYS A 677 21.77 -15.48 3.22
N PHE A 678 20.72 -15.29 2.41
CA PHE A 678 19.36 -15.53 2.85
C PHE A 678 19.07 -17.04 2.90
N GLU A 679 19.33 -17.64 4.06
CA GLU A 679 19.07 -19.06 4.29
C GLU A 679 17.58 -19.28 4.63
N TRP A 680 16.85 -19.90 3.71
CA TRP A 680 15.39 -19.93 3.73
C TRP A 680 14.81 -20.63 4.97
N THR A 681 15.33 -21.82 5.30
CA THR A 681 14.89 -22.62 6.46
C THR A 681 15.32 -22.02 7.79
N ASP A 682 16.50 -21.42 7.83
CA ASP A 682 17.07 -20.79 9.03
C ASP A 682 16.43 -19.43 9.32
N SER A 683 15.65 -18.90 8.38
CA SER A 683 14.84 -17.69 8.53
C SER A 683 13.41 -17.98 9.01
N TYR A 684 12.96 -19.25 9.04
CA TYR A 684 11.68 -19.62 9.64
C TYR A 684 11.65 -19.18 11.11
N VAL A 685 10.55 -18.59 11.57
CA VAL A 685 10.49 -17.94 12.90
C VAL A 685 11.00 -18.82 14.06
N PRO A 686 10.62 -20.12 14.19
CA PRO A 686 11.16 -21.00 15.24
C PRO A 686 12.67 -21.27 15.13
N ASN A 687 13.20 -21.31 13.90
CA ASN A 687 14.60 -21.60 13.62
C ASN A 687 15.47 -20.36 13.83
N ASP A 688 15.03 -19.19 13.34
CA ASP A 688 15.71 -17.92 13.58
C ASP A 688 15.77 -17.59 15.07
N LEU A 689 14.64 -17.62 15.76
CA LEU A 689 14.57 -17.34 17.19
C LEU A 689 15.49 -18.27 17.99
N ARG A 690 15.46 -19.59 17.74
CA ARG A 690 16.37 -20.55 18.39
C ARG A 690 17.83 -20.29 18.04
N ARG A 691 18.17 -20.07 16.75
CA ARG A 691 19.53 -19.79 16.26
C ARG A 691 20.10 -18.50 16.87
N ARG A 692 19.26 -17.51 17.17
CA ARG A 692 19.64 -16.24 17.82
C ARG A 692 19.64 -16.31 19.35
N GLY A 693 19.30 -17.44 19.97
CA GLY A 693 19.33 -17.64 21.43
C GLY A 693 18.03 -17.30 22.18
N PHE A 694 16.90 -17.28 21.47
CA PHE A 694 15.56 -16.97 21.98
C PHE A 694 14.56 -18.11 21.70
N PRO A 695 14.78 -19.35 22.18
CA PRO A 695 13.89 -20.47 21.89
C PRO A 695 12.42 -20.17 22.27
N ILE A 696 11.46 -20.57 21.45
CA ILE A 696 10.03 -20.19 21.59
C ILE A 696 9.47 -20.65 22.93
N GLU A 697 9.87 -21.84 23.36
CA GLU A 697 9.58 -22.45 24.67
C GLU A 697 9.95 -21.56 25.88
N ASP A 698 10.86 -20.60 25.70
CA ASP A 698 11.32 -19.67 26.74
C ASP A 698 10.63 -18.30 26.70
N LEU A 699 9.96 -17.90 25.59
CA LEU A 699 9.46 -16.53 25.37
C LEU A 699 8.33 -16.08 26.32
N ASN A 700 7.80 -16.99 27.14
CA ASN A 700 6.84 -16.68 28.21
C ASN A 700 7.46 -16.63 29.62
N LYS A 701 8.78 -16.82 29.75
CA LYS A 701 9.53 -16.54 30.99
C LYS A 701 9.63 -15.02 31.18
N SER A 702 9.59 -14.55 32.42
CA SER A 702 9.65 -13.11 32.76
C SER A 702 10.83 -12.38 32.11
N LYS A 703 11.98 -13.04 31.98
CA LYS A 703 13.20 -12.50 31.36
C LYS A 703 13.02 -12.04 29.89
N TYR A 704 12.02 -12.54 29.17
CA TYR A 704 11.79 -12.18 27.76
C TYR A 704 10.57 -11.30 27.55
N HIS A 705 9.93 -10.80 28.62
CA HIS A 705 8.68 -10.02 28.52
C HIS A 705 8.81 -8.83 27.56
N ASN A 706 9.94 -8.09 27.65
CA ASN A 706 10.28 -6.93 26.83
C ASN A 706 10.51 -7.25 25.34
N TYR A 707 10.69 -8.52 24.95
CA TYR A 707 10.91 -8.89 23.56
C TYR A 707 9.60 -9.00 22.76
N GLY A 708 8.87 -7.88 22.71
CA GLY A 708 7.53 -7.78 22.12
C GLY A 708 7.46 -8.26 20.67
N TYR A 709 8.52 -8.11 19.86
CA TYR A 709 8.57 -8.73 18.53
C TYR A 709 8.57 -10.26 18.61
N ALA A 710 9.50 -10.89 19.32
CA ALA A 710 9.64 -12.34 19.36
C ALA A 710 8.37 -13.04 19.86
N ARG A 711 7.78 -12.51 20.96
CA ARG A 711 6.55 -13.06 21.56
C ARG A 711 5.37 -13.01 20.58
N ASN A 712 5.23 -11.92 19.83
CA ASN A 712 4.16 -11.77 18.85
C ASN A 712 4.42 -12.54 17.55
N ILE A 713 5.63 -12.51 17.01
CA ILE A 713 5.94 -13.13 15.72
C ILE A 713 5.90 -14.66 15.79
N ALA A 714 6.24 -15.25 16.95
CA ALA A 714 6.06 -16.68 17.22
C ALA A 714 4.58 -17.09 17.21
N GLY A 715 3.72 -16.39 17.95
CA GLY A 715 2.28 -16.68 17.96
C GLY A 715 1.62 -16.48 16.59
N MET A 716 2.02 -15.44 15.85
CA MET A 716 1.58 -15.25 14.46
C MET A 716 2.05 -16.39 13.54
N TRP A 717 3.29 -16.86 13.67
CA TRP A 717 3.79 -18.00 12.90
C TRP A 717 2.97 -19.27 13.14
N GLU A 718 2.65 -19.60 14.40
CA GLU A 718 1.81 -20.77 14.74
C GLU A 718 0.41 -20.69 14.10
N ILE A 719 -0.22 -19.50 14.11
CA ILE A 719 -1.53 -19.26 13.49
C ILE A 719 -1.47 -19.41 11.96
N LEU A 720 -0.45 -18.85 11.32
CA LEU A 720 -0.25 -19.00 9.87
C LEU A 720 0.06 -20.46 9.49
N ARG A 721 0.89 -21.16 10.27
CA ARG A 721 1.20 -22.59 10.07
C ARG A 721 -0.04 -23.46 10.21
N LYS A 722 -0.90 -23.18 11.20
CA LYS A 722 -2.18 -23.87 11.40
C LYS A 722 -3.12 -23.68 10.21
N PHE A 723 -3.26 -22.46 9.70
CA PHE A 723 -4.05 -22.15 8.49
C PHE A 723 -3.52 -22.91 7.27
N VAL A 724 -2.24 -22.78 6.97
CA VAL A 724 -1.58 -23.45 5.82
C VAL A 724 -1.67 -24.97 5.93
N SER A 725 -1.38 -25.54 7.11
CA SER A 725 -1.49 -26.97 7.38
C SER A 725 -2.90 -27.51 7.17
N THR A 726 -3.92 -26.75 7.57
CA THR A 726 -5.34 -27.13 7.38
C THR A 726 -5.66 -27.25 5.89
N VAL A 727 -5.13 -26.35 5.05
CA VAL A 727 -5.38 -26.37 3.61
C VAL A 727 -4.60 -27.48 2.89
N LEU A 728 -3.30 -27.61 3.19
CA LEU A 728 -2.43 -28.52 2.46
C LEU A 728 -2.67 -29.99 2.82
N ALA A 729 -3.00 -30.30 4.08
CA ALA A 729 -3.29 -31.68 4.51
C ALA A 729 -4.57 -32.27 3.86
N GLU A 730 -5.48 -31.44 3.35
CA GLU A 730 -6.65 -31.90 2.59
C GLU A 730 -6.34 -32.18 1.09
N LYS A 731 -5.16 -31.79 0.60
CA LYS A 731 -4.76 -31.99 -0.81
C LYS A 731 -3.58 -32.94 -0.96
N TYR A 732 -2.64 -32.93 -0.02
CA TYR A 732 -1.46 -33.78 -0.03
C TYR A 732 -1.61 -34.96 0.93
N VAL A 733 -1.64 -36.18 0.39
CA VAL A 733 -1.84 -37.42 1.15
C VAL A 733 -0.48 -38.01 1.48
N GLY A 734 0.17 -37.39 2.48
CA GLY A 734 1.54 -37.71 2.90
C GLY A 734 2.63 -37.26 1.93
N ASP A 735 3.88 -37.40 2.36
CA ASP A 735 5.08 -36.88 1.69
C ASP A 735 5.24 -37.38 0.26
N ALA A 736 4.83 -38.63 -0.01
CA ALA A 736 4.87 -39.21 -1.35
C ALA A 736 4.00 -38.44 -2.37
N HIS A 737 2.98 -37.67 -1.94
CA HIS A 737 2.25 -36.79 -2.86
C HIS A 737 3.08 -35.53 -3.16
N VAL A 738 3.69 -34.90 -2.16
CA VAL A 738 4.52 -33.69 -2.35
C VAL A 738 5.78 -33.99 -3.16
N ALA A 739 6.50 -35.07 -2.84
CA ALA A 739 7.70 -35.48 -3.56
C ALA A 739 7.46 -35.85 -5.04
N ASN A 740 6.22 -36.15 -5.44
CA ASN A 740 5.82 -36.38 -6.83
C ASN A 740 5.15 -35.15 -7.48
N ASP A 741 4.98 -34.04 -6.77
CA ASP A 741 4.42 -32.81 -7.34
C ASP A 741 5.46 -32.10 -8.23
N ARG A 742 5.28 -32.26 -9.54
CA ARG A 742 6.12 -31.67 -10.59
C ARG A 742 6.24 -30.14 -10.49
N PHE A 743 5.23 -29.45 -9.94
CA PHE A 743 5.22 -27.99 -9.86
C PHE A 743 6.00 -27.51 -8.64
N ILE A 744 5.90 -28.19 -7.50
CA ILE A 744 6.76 -27.94 -6.32
C ILE A 744 8.23 -28.19 -6.68
N ALA A 745 8.52 -29.30 -7.37
CA ALA A 745 9.86 -29.58 -7.87
C ALA A 745 10.37 -28.48 -8.82
N ALA A 746 9.57 -28.10 -9.83
CA ALA A 746 9.93 -27.05 -10.78
C ALA A 746 10.14 -25.67 -10.13
N LEU A 747 9.32 -25.32 -9.13
CA LEU A 747 9.46 -24.08 -8.36
C LEU A 747 10.83 -24.01 -7.68
N GLY A 748 11.20 -25.05 -6.93
CA GLY A 748 12.51 -25.09 -6.25
C GLY A 748 13.69 -25.02 -7.21
N GLU A 749 13.60 -25.66 -8.39
CA GLU A 749 14.64 -25.56 -9.43
C GLU A 749 14.71 -24.17 -10.08
N GLU A 750 13.60 -23.42 -10.19
CA GLU A 750 13.65 -22.03 -10.64
C GLU A 750 14.25 -21.10 -9.58
N ILE A 751 13.99 -21.34 -8.30
CA ILE A 751 14.54 -20.54 -7.19
C ILE A 751 16.05 -20.78 -7.01
N ARG A 752 16.50 -22.04 -6.98
CA ARG A 752 17.93 -22.41 -6.84
C ARG A 752 18.79 -22.00 -8.03
N SER A 753 18.24 -22.03 -9.25
CA SER A 753 19.03 -21.95 -10.47
C SER A 753 19.87 -20.67 -10.58
N HIS A 754 21.16 -20.84 -10.84
CA HIS A 754 22.14 -19.76 -10.99
C HIS A 754 21.81 -18.76 -12.13
N THR A 755 20.94 -19.14 -13.07
CA THR A 755 20.48 -18.29 -14.18
C THR A 755 19.03 -17.80 -14.02
N LYS A 756 18.41 -18.09 -12.86
CA LYS A 756 17.06 -17.67 -12.47
C LYS A 756 17.12 -17.06 -11.07
N GLY A 757 16.52 -17.67 -10.03
CA GLY A 757 16.39 -17.07 -8.70
C GLY A 757 17.69 -16.89 -7.89
N GLN A 758 18.74 -17.69 -8.13
CA GLN A 758 20.03 -17.62 -7.43
C GLN A 758 19.99 -17.83 -5.89
N LEU A 759 18.88 -18.23 -5.29
CA LEU A 759 18.83 -18.68 -3.88
C LEU A 759 19.27 -20.14 -3.81
N VAL A 760 20.58 -20.37 -3.98
CA VAL A 760 21.18 -21.70 -4.24
C VAL A 760 20.90 -22.71 -3.11
N SER A 761 20.81 -22.26 -1.87
CA SER A 761 20.54 -23.10 -0.69
C SER A 761 19.05 -23.38 -0.44
N PHE A 762 18.14 -22.82 -1.24
CA PHE A 762 16.70 -23.01 -1.06
C PHE A 762 16.32 -24.51 -1.06
N PRO A 763 15.50 -24.99 -0.11
CA PRO A 763 15.34 -26.42 0.18
C PRO A 763 14.67 -27.23 -0.93
N HIS A 764 14.98 -28.52 -0.99
CA HIS A 764 14.25 -29.50 -1.80
C HIS A 764 13.00 -29.98 -1.03
N ILE A 765 11.92 -29.20 -1.08
CA ILE A 765 10.62 -29.53 -0.51
C ILE A 765 10.15 -30.90 -1.05
N LYS A 766 10.00 -31.88 -0.16
CA LYS A 766 9.58 -33.27 -0.47
C LYS A 766 8.53 -33.80 0.49
N THR A 767 8.46 -33.28 1.70
CA THR A 767 7.49 -33.64 2.73
C THR A 767 6.35 -32.64 2.80
N LEU A 768 5.22 -33.06 3.40
CA LEU A 768 4.11 -32.16 3.67
C LEU A 768 4.49 -31.06 4.67
N ASP A 769 5.32 -31.38 5.67
CA ASP A 769 5.73 -30.42 6.70
C ASP A 769 6.68 -29.34 6.14
N GLU A 770 7.65 -29.71 5.28
CA GLU A 770 8.47 -28.75 4.53
C GLU A 770 7.63 -27.85 3.61
N LEU A 771 6.57 -28.38 3.00
CA LEU A 771 5.69 -27.58 2.13
C LEU A 771 4.83 -26.61 2.94
N ILE A 772 4.37 -27.04 4.12
CA ILE A 772 3.66 -26.17 5.08
C ILE A 772 4.56 -25.03 5.52
N ASP A 773 5.78 -25.31 6.00
CA ASP A 773 6.69 -24.25 6.44
C ASP A 773 7.15 -23.33 5.30
N PHE A 774 7.35 -23.84 4.08
CA PHE A 774 7.62 -23.00 2.91
C PHE A 774 6.48 -21.99 2.66
N VAL A 775 5.23 -22.45 2.59
CA VAL A 775 4.08 -21.57 2.31
C VAL A 775 3.81 -20.63 3.49
N THR A 776 3.98 -21.09 4.72
CA THR A 776 3.95 -20.24 5.92
C THR A 776 5.02 -19.16 5.87
N MET A 777 6.24 -19.45 5.40
CA MET A 777 7.32 -18.47 5.28
C MET A 777 7.00 -17.36 4.28
N CYS A 778 6.46 -17.67 3.09
CA CYS A 778 6.07 -16.64 2.11
C CYS A 778 5.01 -15.69 2.69
N ILE A 779 3.97 -16.22 3.34
CA ILE A 779 2.92 -15.40 3.98
C ILE A 779 3.51 -14.58 5.14
N HIS A 780 4.41 -15.17 5.94
CA HIS A 780 5.13 -14.50 7.02
C HIS A 780 5.99 -13.33 6.50
N ILE A 781 6.76 -13.54 5.42
CA ILE A 781 7.57 -12.50 4.78
C ILE A 781 6.69 -11.35 4.29
N ALA A 782 5.67 -11.69 3.50
CA ALA A 782 4.81 -10.71 2.81
C ALA A 782 3.94 -9.89 3.78
N SER A 783 3.48 -10.50 4.89
CA SER A 783 2.54 -9.89 5.83
C SER A 783 3.21 -9.42 7.14
N PRO A 784 3.36 -10.26 8.21
CA PRO A 784 3.78 -9.76 9.52
C PRO A 784 5.25 -9.32 9.58
N GLN A 785 6.17 -9.94 8.83
CA GLN A 785 7.59 -9.57 8.88
C GLN A 785 7.84 -8.20 8.25
N HIS A 786 7.36 -7.98 7.02
CA HIS A 786 7.37 -6.66 6.40
C HIS A 786 6.64 -5.63 7.29
N THR A 787 5.50 -6.00 7.87
CA THR A 787 4.76 -5.15 8.82
C THR A 787 5.64 -4.69 9.99
N ALA A 788 6.34 -5.61 10.67
CA ALA A 788 7.15 -5.29 11.84
C ALA A 788 8.35 -4.38 11.53
N VAL A 789 9.00 -4.55 10.38
CA VAL A 789 10.25 -3.83 10.04
C VAL A 789 10.01 -2.51 9.29
N ASN A 790 8.83 -2.29 8.72
CA ASN A 790 8.50 -1.07 7.97
C ASN A 790 7.66 -0.04 8.75
N TYR A 791 6.54 -0.44 9.37
CA TYR A 791 5.53 0.53 9.83
C TYR A 791 5.91 1.31 11.10
N LEU A 792 7.06 0.97 11.71
CA LEU A 792 7.66 1.69 12.84
C LEU A 792 8.77 2.69 12.42
N GLN A 793 9.16 2.77 11.13
CA GLN A 793 10.21 3.70 10.70
C GLN A 793 9.86 5.15 11.00
N GLN A 794 8.61 5.58 10.73
CA GLN A 794 8.12 6.93 11.07
C GLN A 794 8.27 7.27 12.56
N TYR A 795 8.23 6.30 13.48
CA TYR A 795 8.43 6.56 14.90
C TYR A 795 9.92 6.67 15.26
N TYR A 796 10.75 5.74 14.81
CA TYR A 796 12.16 5.64 15.23
C TYR A 796 13.15 6.48 14.41
N GLN A 797 12.90 6.74 13.13
CA GLN A 797 13.85 7.41 12.23
C GLN A 797 13.51 8.89 11.95
N THR A 798 12.23 9.27 11.94
CA THR A 798 11.82 10.64 11.60
C THR A 798 12.37 11.70 12.58
N PHE A 799 12.65 11.30 13.83
CA PHE A 799 13.55 12.06 14.71
C PHE A 799 15.00 11.64 14.46
N VAL A 800 15.61 12.27 13.46
CA VAL A 800 16.97 11.94 12.94
C VAL A 800 18.05 11.70 14.01
N PRO A 801 18.11 12.43 15.16
CA PRO A 801 19.11 12.16 16.20
C PRO A 801 19.02 10.79 16.88
N ASN A 802 17.88 10.09 16.85
CA ASN A 802 17.78 8.73 17.40
C ASN A 802 18.41 7.69 16.45
N LYS A 803 18.14 7.79 15.14
CA LYS A 803 18.59 6.80 14.15
C LYS A 803 18.98 7.46 12.81
N PRO A 804 20.13 8.15 12.75
CA PRO A 804 20.63 8.75 11.51
C PRO A 804 21.22 7.67 10.60
N SER A 805 21.22 7.90 9.28
CA SER A 805 21.76 6.96 8.29
C SER A 805 23.23 7.20 7.91
N ALA A 806 23.84 8.28 8.42
CA ALA A 806 25.26 8.59 8.32
C ALA A 806 25.68 9.66 9.34
N LEU A 807 26.98 9.71 9.63
CA LEU A 807 27.63 10.78 10.39
C LEU A 807 28.18 11.87 9.44
N TYR A 808 28.28 13.11 9.92
CA TYR A 808 28.73 14.28 9.14
C TYR A 808 30.11 14.81 9.58
N THR A 809 30.64 14.29 10.68
CA THR A 809 32.05 14.37 11.07
C THR A 809 32.72 13.02 10.93
N ARG A 810 34.05 13.02 10.83
CA ARG A 810 34.87 11.81 10.91
C ARG A 810 34.69 11.15 12.28
N LEU A 811 34.71 9.82 12.31
CA LEU A 811 34.77 9.09 13.58
C LEU A 811 36.06 9.41 14.36
N PRO A 812 36.02 9.40 15.71
CA PRO A 812 37.21 9.37 16.55
C PRO A 812 38.15 8.22 16.18
N ARG A 813 39.45 8.48 16.20
CA ARG A 813 40.52 7.52 15.88
C ARG A 813 41.12 6.83 17.09
N SER A 814 40.79 7.30 18.29
CA SER A 814 41.22 6.72 19.56
C SER A 814 40.13 6.85 20.61
N LEU A 815 40.20 6.02 21.65
CA LEU A 815 39.32 6.14 22.82
C LEU A 815 39.46 7.50 23.51
N ALA A 816 40.68 8.08 23.52
CA ALA A 816 40.92 9.41 24.08
C ALA A 816 40.25 10.53 23.26
N GLU A 817 40.18 10.42 21.93
CA GLU A 817 39.39 11.35 21.11
C GLU A 817 37.89 11.21 21.40
N LEU A 818 37.38 9.98 21.52
CA LEU A 818 35.98 9.70 21.83
C LEU A 818 35.57 10.21 23.22
N GLN A 819 36.39 9.98 24.24
CA GLN A 819 36.12 10.38 25.63
C GLN A 819 36.10 11.90 25.85
N ASN A 820 36.65 12.69 24.92
CA ASN A 820 36.66 14.15 24.97
C ASN A 820 35.55 14.80 24.12
N LEU A 821 34.65 14.03 23.49
CA LEU A 821 33.54 14.59 22.72
C LEU A 821 32.53 15.33 23.62
N THR A 822 32.08 16.49 23.15
CA THR A 822 31.04 17.32 23.78
C THR A 822 29.72 17.26 23.01
N GLU A 823 28.64 17.80 23.57
CA GLU A 823 27.36 18.00 22.86
C GLU A 823 27.54 18.60 21.46
N LYS A 824 28.40 19.62 21.35
CA LYS A 824 28.69 20.33 20.10
C LYS A 824 29.29 19.40 19.03
N ASP A 825 30.09 18.42 19.42
CA ASP A 825 30.71 17.48 18.49
C ASP A 825 29.70 16.42 18.02
N VAL A 826 28.82 15.97 18.92
CA VAL A 826 27.67 15.10 18.61
C VAL A 826 26.69 15.81 17.66
N LEU A 827 26.39 17.09 17.91
CA LEU A 827 25.59 17.92 17.01
C LEU A 827 26.26 18.14 15.65
N SER A 828 27.58 18.35 15.63
CA SER A 828 28.35 18.50 14.38
C SER A 828 28.35 17.22 13.53
N ALA A 829 28.19 16.06 14.17
CA ALA A 829 28.05 14.77 13.49
C ALA A 829 26.67 14.53 12.84
N LEU A 830 25.67 15.39 13.10
CA LEU A 830 24.33 15.30 12.51
C LEU A 830 24.17 16.22 11.27
N PRO A 831 23.18 15.98 10.39
CA PRO A 831 22.95 16.78 9.17
C PRO A 831 22.42 18.22 9.40
N ILE A 832 22.76 18.87 10.51
CA ILE A 832 22.28 20.22 10.89
C ILE A 832 22.59 21.26 9.81
N HIS A 833 23.78 21.20 9.21
CA HIS A 833 24.19 22.07 8.10
C HIS A 833 23.85 21.51 6.71
N LYS A 834 23.24 20.31 6.64
CA LYS A 834 22.84 19.58 5.42
C LYS A 834 21.31 19.35 5.43
N PRO A 835 20.49 20.41 5.34
CA PRO A 835 19.05 20.33 5.57
C PRO A 835 18.28 19.48 4.55
N ARG A 836 18.82 19.29 3.33
CA ARG A 836 18.26 18.32 2.36
C ARG A 836 18.33 16.91 2.93
N ASP A 837 19.51 16.53 3.42
CA ASP A 837 19.82 15.20 3.91
C ASP A 837 19.01 14.89 5.18
N TRP A 838 18.91 15.85 6.13
CA TRP A 838 17.98 15.75 7.27
C TRP A 838 16.54 15.55 6.80
N LEU A 839 16.06 16.38 5.85
CA LEU A 839 14.68 16.30 5.37
C LEU A 839 14.41 14.99 4.63
N LEU A 840 15.40 14.38 3.95
CA LEU A 840 15.27 13.05 3.36
C LEU A 840 15.25 11.94 4.42
N MET A 841 16.15 11.99 5.41
CA MET A 841 16.14 11.07 6.56
C MET A 841 14.81 11.08 7.33
N ALA A 842 14.10 12.21 7.36
CA ALA A 842 12.78 12.30 7.99
C ALA A 842 11.59 12.02 7.03
N GLN A 843 11.72 12.34 5.74
CA GLN A 843 10.64 12.18 4.76
C GLN A 843 10.48 10.73 4.27
N VAL A 844 11.56 9.97 4.19
CA VAL A 844 11.55 8.61 3.63
C VAL A 844 10.84 7.63 4.59
N PRO A 845 11.15 7.58 5.89
CA PRO A 845 10.36 6.85 6.88
C PRO A 845 8.87 7.20 6.88
N PHE A 846 8.54 8.49 6.76
CA PHE A 846 7.14 8.93 6.66
C PHE A 846 6.45 8.43 5.39
N LEU A 847 7.17 8.37 4.26
CA LEU A 847 6.65 7.85 3.00
C LEU A 847 6.38 6.33 3.10
N LEU A 848 7.33 5.56 3.63
CA LEU A 848 7.26 4.10 3.71
C LEU A 848 6.31 3.60 4.83
N SER A 849 6.16 4.32 5.95
CA SER A 849 5.23 3.98 7.04
C SER A 849 3.81 4.59 6.88
N SER A 850 3.27 4.67 5.65
CA SER A 850 1.86 5.06 5.46
C SER A 850 0.91 4.01 6.09
N GLU A 851 -0.29 4.39 6.55
CA GLU A 851 -1.16 3.44 7.27
C GLU A 851 -1.76 2.37 6.34
N VAL A 852 -1.75 1.12 6.79
CA VAL A 852 -2.53 0.04 6.18
C VAL A 852 -4.01 0.41 6.26
N SER A 853 -4.67 0.51 5.12
CA SER A 853 -6.13 0.65 5.07
C SER A 853 -6.79 -0.66 5.49
N GLU A 854 -7.89 -0.59 6.25
CA GLU A 854 -8.63 -1.73 6.81
C GLU A 854 -8.81 -2.92 5.83
N GLY A 855 -9.21 -2.63 4.58
CA GLY A 855 -9.41 -3.62 3.52
C GLY A 855 -8.14 -4.34 2.99
N ASN A 856 -6.95 -3.91 3.41
CA ASN A 856 -5.65 -4.48 3.03
C ASN A 856 -4.94 -5.14 4.22
N THR A 857 -5.68 -5.53 5.27
CA THR A 857 -5.13 -6.19 6.46
C THR A 857 -5.24 -7.71 6.38
N ILE A 858 -4.39 -8.45 7.11
CA ILE A 858 -4.50 -9.92 7.16
C ILE A 858 -5.78 -10.40 7.85
N PHE A 859 -6.31 -9.65 8.83
CA PHE A 859 -7.62 -9.92 9.42
C PHE A 859 -8.77 -9.74 8.41
N HIS A 860 -8.71 -8.70 7.56
CA HIS A 860 -9.67 -8.51 6.49
C HIS A 860 -9.59 -9.62 5.44
N TYR A 861 -8.37 -10.02 5.03
CA TYR A 861 -8.13 -11.18 4.17
C TYR A 861 -8.81 -12.45 4.70
N ALA A 862 -8.58 -12.81 5.96
CA ALA A 862 -9.20 -14.00 6.56
C ALA A 862 -10.74 -13.90 6.55
N THR A 863 -11.27 -12.72 6.87
CA THR A 863 -12.70 -12.43 6.88
C THR A 863 -13.33 -12.59 5.50
N THR A 864 -12.81 -11.93 4.46
CA THR A 864 -13.39 -11.99 3.09
C THR A 864 -13.14 -13.34 2.42
N THR A 865 -11.97 -13.93 2.60
CA THR A 865 -11.62 -15.26 2.06
C THR A 865 -12.53 -16.36 2.62
N SER A 866 -12.97 -16.26 3.88
CA SER A 866 -13.94 -17.19 4.45
C SER A 866 -15.33 -17.15 3.79
N GLN A 867 -15.68 -16.04 3.14
CA GLN A 867 -16.99 -15.76 2.54
C GLN A 867 -16.98 -15.81 1.00
N SER A 868 -15.81 -15.64 0.39
CA SER A 868 -15.60 -15.55 -1.06
C SER A 868 -15.97 -16.85 -1.79
N SER A 869 -17.11 -16.88 -2.51
CA SER A 869 -17.60 -18.09 -3.18
C SER A 869 -16.69 -18.62 -4.30
N SER A 870 -15.85 -17.76 -4.90
CA SER A 870 -14.84 -18.10 -5.90
C SER A 870 -13.57 -18.75 -5.32
N THR A 871 -13.33 -18.59 -4.02
CA THR A 871 -12.20 -19.22 -3.31
C THR A 871 -12.46 -20.73 -3.11
N PRO A 872 -11.45 -21.62 -3.27
CA PRO A 872 -11.59 -23.06 -2.99
C PRO A 872 -12.12 -23.34 -1.58
N GLU A 873 -13.10 -24.23 -1.44
CA GLU A 873 -13.83 -24.42 -0.17
C GLU A 873 -12.92 -24.73 1.03
N VAL A 874 -11.86 -25.51 0.83
CA VAL A 874 -10.84 -25.78 1.85
C VAL A 874 -10.20 -24.50 2.39
N ILE A 875 -9.83 -23.56 1.50
CA ILE A 875 -9.24 -22.27 1.88
C ILE A 875 -10.29 -21.43 2.61
N ARG A 876 -11.57 -21.45 2.19
CA ARG A 876 -12.65 -20.73 2.89
C ARG A 876 -12.84 -21.22 4.33
N ARG A 877 -12.91 -22.53 4.53
CA ARG A 877 -13.05 -23.15 5.86
C ARG A 877 -11.85 -22.84 6.75
N ALA A 878 -10.63 -22.97 6.22
CA ALA A 878 -9.41 -22.61 6.94
C ALA A 878 -9.31 -21.11 7.25
N ALA A 879 -9.75 -20.24 6.33
CA ALA A 879 -9.76 -18.79 6.52
C ALA A 879 -10.74 -18.33 7.60
N GLY A 880 -11.86 -19.05 7.79
CA GLY A 880 -12.75 -18.85 8.93
C GLY A 880 -12.05 -19.12 10.27
N VAL A 881 -11.31 -20.23 10.36
CA VAL A 881 -10.51 -20.55 11.56
C VAL A 881 -9.38 -19.52 11.76
N LEU A 882 -8.68 -19.14 10.69
CA LEU A 882 -7.66 -18.08 10.71
C LEU A 882 -8.23 -16.75 11.23
N LYS A 883 -9.43 -16.34 10.79
CA LYS A 883 -10.09 -15.13 11.27
C LYS A 883 -10.29 -15.17 12.78
N ASP A 884 -10.84 -16.27 13.30
CA ASP A 884 -11.16 -16.40 14.72
C ASP A 884 -9.90 -16.52 15.60
N ASP A 885 -8.86 -17.21 15.10
CA ASP A 885 -7.52 -17.24 15.71
C ASP A 885 -6.89 -15.85 15.76
N LEU A 886 -6.94 -15.07 14.66
CA LEU A 886 -6.42 -13.71 14.61
C LEU A 886 -7.22 -12.75 15.52
N GLU A 887 -8.54 -12.92 15.64
CA GLU A 887 -9.38 -12.14 16.55
C GLU A 887 -9.02 -12.42 18.03
N ALA A 888 -8.68 -13.66 18.36
CA ALA A 888 -8.11 -14.01 19.65
C ALA A 888 -6.69 -13.47 19.84
N PHE A 889 -5.87 -13.51 18.79
CA PHE A 889 -4.48 -13.07 18.83
C PHE A 889 -4.34 -11.56 19.03
N ALA A 890 -5.22 -10.72 18.48
CA ALA A 890 -5.20 -9.27 18.73
C ALA A 890 -5.25 -8.91 20.23
N ARG A 891 -5.96 -9.71 21.04
CA ARG A 891 -5.99 -9.59 22.51
C ARG A 891 -4.66 -10.00 23.15
N THR A 892 -3.97 -10.97 22.56
CA THR A 892 -2.63 -11.41 22.98
C THR A 892 -1.56 -10.36 22.64
N VAL A 893 -1.62 -9.74 21.45
CA VAL A 893 -0.75 -8.59 21.08
C VAL A 893 -0.93 -7.44 22.06
N SER A 894 -2.20 -7.10 22.36
CA SER A 894 -2.55 -6.06 23.34
C SER A 894 -1.98 -6.37 24.72
N LYS A 895 -2.11 -7.62 25.18
CA LYS A 895 -1.54 -8.09 26.46
C LYS A 895 -0.01 -8.01 26.46
N TYR A 896 0.67 -8.54 25.45
CA TYR A 896 2.13 -8.51 25.38
C TYR A 896 2.68 -7.07 25.30
N SER A 897 1.93 -6.13 24.73
CA SER A 897 2.25 -4.69 24.76
C SER A 897 2.00 -4.02 26.11
N GLN A 898 1.20 -4.62 27.00
CA GLN A 898 0.96 -4.16 28.39
C GLN A 898 1.90 -4.82 29.39
N GLU A 899 2.61 -5.87 28.98
CA GLU A 899 3.62 -6.58 29.78
C GLU A 899 5.04 -6.05 29.54
N LEU A 900 5.24 -4.96 28.78
CA LEU A 900 6.55 -4.32 28.54
C LEU A 900 6.88 -3.34 29.69
N ASP A 901 8.16 -3.24 30.08
CA ASP A 901 8.64 -2.16 30.97
C ASP A 901 8.40 -0.76 30.35
N ASP A 902 8.43 -0.65 29.01
CA ASP A 902 8.25 0.61 28.29
C ASP A 902 6.78 0.95 27.99
N GLU A 903 6.01 1.31 29.01
CA GLU A 903 4.61 1.74 28.89
C GLU A 903 4.39 2.94 27.94
N GLN A 904 5.44 3.71 27.61
CA GLN A 904 5.36 4.85 26.69
C GLN A 904 5.28 4.46 25.20
N THR A 905 5.74 3.27 24.79
CA THR A 905 5.81 2.85 23.37
C THR A 905 5.10 1.52 23.13
N PRO A 906 3.75 1.49 23.07
CA PRO A 906 3.02 0.24 22.93
C PRO A 906 3.30 -0.48 21.59
N TYR A 907 3.84 -1.70 21.68
CA TYR A 907 4.22 -2.53 20.53
C TYR A 907 3.01 -3.22 19.89
N LEU A 908 2.16 -2.43 19.24
CA LEU A 908 0.93 -2.87 18.58
C LEU A 908 1.08 -2.98 17.05
N VAL A 909 2.31 -3.14 16.53
CA VAL A 909 2.55 -3.19 15.06
C VAL A 909 2.08 -4.52 14.45
N LEU A 910 2.20 -5.62 15.19
CA LEU A 910 1.78 -6.98 14.79
C LEU A 910 0.30 -7.30 15.12
N ASP A 911 -0.52 -6.27 15.40
CA ASP A 911 -1.97 -6.44 15.52
C ASP A 911 -2.55 -6.90 14.16
N PRO A 912 -3.33 -7.99 14.08
CA PRO A 912 -3.93 -8.47 12.82
C PRO A 912 -4.80 -7.45 12.08
N SER A 913 -5.40 -6.49 12.79
CA SER A 913 -6.19 -5.38 12.23
C SER A 913 -5.33 -4.22 11.69
N ARG A 914 -4.01 -4.30 11.87
CA ARG A 914 -3.01 -3.31 11.43
C ARG A 914 -1.94 -3.90 10.52
N SER A 915 -1.75 -5.22 10.56
CA SER A 915 -0.77 -5.96 9.76
C SER A 915 -1.25 -6.09 8.31
N ALA A 916 -0.41 -5.68 7.36
CA ALA A 916 -0.70 -5.70 5.93
C ALA A 916 -0.90 -7.13 5.40
N ILE A 917 -1.77 -7.32 4.41
CA ILE A 917 -1.91 -8.60 3.69
C ILE A 917 -0.65 -8.97 2.87
N SER A 918 0.06 -7.96 2.35
CA SER A 918 1.20 -8.07 1.44
C SER A 918 2.22 -6.95 1.65
N ILE A 919 3.27 -6.94 0.84
CA ILE A 919 4.20 -5.82 0.71
C ILE A 919 3.52 -4.69 -0.09
N LEU A 920 2.85 -3.80 0.64
CA LEU A 920 1.96 -2.76 0.10
C LEU A 920 2.63 -1.42 -0.21
N ILE A 921 3.88 -1.18 0.20
CA ILE A 921 4.53 0.13 0.12
C ILE A 921 6.06 0.05 -0.01
#